data_AF-A0ABD2RC83-F1
#
_entry.id   AF-A0ABD2RC83-F1
#
_cell.length_a   1.000
_cell.length_b   1.000
_cell.length_c   1.000
_cell.angle_alpha   90.00
_cell.angle_beta   90.00
_cell.angle_gamma   90.00
#
_symmetry.space_group_name_H-M   'P 1'
#
loop_
_entity.id
_entity.type
_entity.pdbx_description
1 polymer ?
#
loop_
_entity_poly.entity_id
_entity_poly.type
_entity_poly.pdbx_seq_one_letter_code
_entity_poly.pdbx_strand_id
1 'polypeptide(L)'
;MNENEIEEMLDDLRRIKIKDNLDCSKIWHIGHLEVFLRVFRTFIKYHALLPDCKVKLTENVKWSLHRVFDGIPDECKTRVNLERLESHLLEFFEGNSSLSYNYESNDFDLSKYMDCLEKILNDVLMMFLERGRCCHPKEKLAIHLSIKKLKIVQKKMRFLRYIYATEINGYVNYEKLECLETQIQFMANNVGQFCLAILDYVAVVEVDERDIFNKPPYLLSLIVFVELEMKKIFHGELKASKFTQSKTFKDKKLPKEFSHHLHNLLMYLRNKKLENFPNDISAQNIDVAIEFLLVFLDADVSNHVINGNWLNEVLLKVGAITGDVLYVMQKLLPRSINKDDSNKISLCSIQILEKTKDLKEQVEMYYKSLKFTPSQFPTFGGLSFLDSLLRKLNELSKSKSGLDFLMKPLLGNLEKELSSLTSILEKELSSIFRDVVHHEHKIPKDLQRRTINLAYEAEVAIDSILAQYNAFLHIFCSLPTILKEIRQINVEVTEMWSDDIPLNPHYVAAPFKHLPAGHSNPVTDEEVVGFENKAEELIDYLIRGTNELDVVPIVGMGGQGKTTIARKLYNIDIIVSRFDVRAWCIISQTYNRRELLQDIFSQVTGSKDKGDTVDVLADMLRRKLMGKRYLIVLDDMWDCMAWDDLRLSFPDVGMRSRIVVTTRLEEVGNQVKYHTDPYSLPFLTTEESCQLLQKKVFQKEDCPPELQYVSQAVAEKCKGLPLVVVLVAGIIKKRKMEEFWWNEVKDALFDYLDSEFEEYSLATMQLSFDNLPDCLKPCLLYMGMFSEDARIPASKLISLWIAEGFVENTESGRLMEEEAEGYLMDLISSNVVIVSKKGYNGKVKCCQVHDVVHHFCLEKSREEKFMLAVKGQYIQFQPLDWKGSRVSFSFSEELSKFASLVSKTQKPFHQHLRSLITANGGKSIDVIPFCQISELRLLKVLDLSSYTVEFLSLATFKPLNQLKYLAVWAEKFYFDPGSHLPHIETLIVKNFPYRVRLPVSFLEIEKLRHAHFGRAEFDKHGLFEGSSNLENLRILKKIVGFPIDRLDVLSRRCPNLQQLEIGFGDDNVSAESFCLTLENLTQLQKLCLSFWLSHIVSGLQLPSNLKKLVLEGIHIGSVISFIAGLPSLEYLQLRVVRFPQLKEWCLGDITFHKLKLLKLVHLDISRWDASEESFPLLETLVIKKCGDLVEIPLSFADIPSLKQIKLIGSWKESLEDSAVRIKEEIEEIEGCDRIHLVKEKIDWWR
;
A
#
# COMPACT_ATOMS: atom_id res chain seq x y z
N MET A 1 53.31 -30.59 -10.03
CA MET A 1 52.78 -30.35 -11.38
C MET A 1 53.26 -28.98 -11.85
N ASN A 2 53.88 -28.89 -13.03
CA ASN A 2 54.46 -27.65 -13.60
C ASN A 2 53.46 -26.96 -14.56
N GLU A 3 53.63 -25.65 -14.81
CA GLU A 3 52.77 -24.81 -15.69
C GLU A 3 52.49 -25.49 -17.06
N ASN A 4 53.44 -26.26 -17.57
CA ASN A 4 53.35 -27.00 -18.84
C ASN A 4 52.26 -28.08 -18.88
N GLU A 5 51.97 -28.74 -17.76
CA GLU A 5 50.96 -29.81 -17.73
C GLU A 5 49.54 -29.23 -17.77
N ILE A 6 49.32 -28.02 -17.21
CA ILE A 6 48.03 -27.31 -17.33
C ILE A 6 47.81 -26.81 -18.76
N GLU A 7 48.86 -26.39 -19.48
CA GLU A 7 48.74 -26.01 -20.89
C GLU A 7 48.35 -27.20 -21.79
N GLU A 8 48.92 -28.38 -21.54
CA GLU A 8 48.53 -29.61 -22.24
C GLU A 8 47.03 -29.90 -22.06
N MET A 9 46.52 -29.75 -20.83
CA MET A 9 45.09 -29.89 -20.51
C MET A 9 44.20 -28.85 -21.20
N LEU A 10 44.64 -27.59 -21.26
CA LEU A 10 43.90 -26.51 -21.93
C LEU A 10 43.81 -26.74 -23.44
N ASP A 11 44.88 -27.24 -24.06
CA ASP A 11 44.89 -27.57 -25.49
C ASP A 11 44.01 -28.79 -25.80
N ASP A 12 43.96 -29.78 -24.91
CA ASP A 12 43.04 -30.91 -25.04
C ASP A 12 41.56 -30.48 -24.96
N LEU A 13 41.21 -29.60 -24.03
CA LEU A 13 39.85 -29.03 -23.94
C LEU A 13 39.46 -28.21 -25.17
N ARG A 14 40.40 -27.44 -25.75
CA ARG A 14 40.17 -26.71 -27.01
C ARG A 14 39.92 -27.65 -28.18
N ARG A 15 40.66 -28.77 -28.26
CA ARG A 15 40.45 -29.79 -29.29
C ARG A 15 39.07 -30.46 -29.17
N ILE A 16 38.55 -30.61 -27.96
CA ILE A 16 37.18 -31.11 -27.72
C ILE A 16 36.12 -30.09 -28.17
N LYS A 17 36.32 -28.80 -27.86
CA LYS A 17 35.39 -27.70 -28.19
C LYS A 17 35.17 -27.48 -29.70
N ILE A 18 36.13 -27.85 -30.55
CA ILE A 18 36.10 -27.63 -32.01
C ILE A 18 35.30 -28.71 -32.77
N LYS A 19 34.89 -29.82 -32.14
CA LYS A 19 34.13 -30.88 -32.81
C LYS A 19 32.62 -30.56 -32.91
N ASP A 20 32.07 -30.64 -34.12
CA ASP A 20 30.72 -30.20 -34.54
C ASP A 20 29.49 -30.92 -33.92
N ASN A 21 29.62 -31.67 -32.83
CA ASN A 21 28.54 -32.52 -32.27
C ASN A 21 28.24 -32.31 -30.78
N LEU A 22 28.66 -31.19 -30.19
CA LEU A 22 28.39 -30.86 -28.78
C LEU A 22 27.21 -29.87 -28.66
N ASP A 23 26.27 -30.14 -27.74
CA ASP A 23 25.20 -29.19 -27.43
C ASP A 23 25.74 -27.94 -26.68
N CYS A 24 24.92 -26.88 -26.64
CA CYS A 24 25.30 -25.60 -26.02
C CYS A 24 25.62 -25.73 -24.50
N SER A 25 25.02 -26.70 -23.79
CA SER A 25 25.30 -26.95 -22.37
C SER A 25 26.69 -27.56 -22.20
N LYS A 26 27.08 -28.51 -23.06
CA LYS A 26 28.39 -29.15 -23.03
C LYS A 26 29.51 -28.22 -23.45
N ILE A 27 29.28 -27.38 -24.46
CA ILE A 27 30.23 -26.32 -24.84
C ILE A 27 30.44 -25.33 -23.69
N TRP A 28 29.37 -25.02 -22.93
CA TRP A 28 29.44 -24.21 -21.73
C TRP A 28 30.28 -24.87 -20.62
N HIS A 29 30.03 -26.15 -20.32
CA HIS A 29 30.81 -26.87 -19.30
C HIS A 29 32.30 -27.03 -19.67
N ILE A 30 32.64 -27.20 -20.95
CA ILE A 30 34.04 -27.23 -21.43
C ILE A 30 34.69 -25.84 -21.27
N GLY A 31 33.98 -24.77 -21.66
CA GLY A 31 34.43 -23.40 -21.44
C GLY A 31 34.63 -23.08 -19.95
N HIS A 32 33.77 -23.62 -19.09
CA HIS A 32 33.88 -23.52 -17.65
C HIS A 32 35.18 -24.14 -17.12
N LEU A 33 35.47 -25.38 -17.50
CA LEU A 33 36.68 -26.09 -17.09
C LEU A 33 37.96 -25.39 -17.60
N GLU A 34 37.93 -24.83 -18.81
CA GLU A 34 39.03 -24.07 -19.40
C GLU A 34 39.38 -22.80 -18.57
N VAL A 35 38.35 -22.07 -18.10
CA VAL A 35 38.56 -20.89 -17.25
C VAL A 35 39.11 -21.29 -15.88
N PHE A 36 38.60 -22.36 -15.28
CA PHE A 36 39.12 -22.88 -14.01
C PHE A 36 40.61 -23.22 -14.11
N LEU A 37 41.03 -23.92 -15.16
CA LEU A 37 42.44 -24.26 -15.38
C LEU A 37 43.32 -23.03 -15.62
N ARG A 38 42.84 -21.99 -16.32
CA ARG A 38 43.57 -20.72 -16.49
C ARG A 38 43.74 -19.95 -15.19
N VAL A 39 42.70 -19.93 -14.36
CA VAL A 39 42.73 -19.34 -13.03
C VAL A 39 43.73 -20.10 -12.14
N PHE A 40 43.70 -21.44 -12.17
CA PHE A 40 44.67 -22.30 -11.49
C PHE A 40 46.11 -22.10 -11.96
N ARG A 41 46.34 -22.01 -13.27
CA ARG A 41 47.66 -21.67 -13.84
C ARG A 41 48.18 -20.36 -13.27
N THR A 42 47.31 -19.35 -13.20
CA THR A 42 47.64 -18.04 -12.63
C THR A 42 47.96 -18.17 -11.14
N PHE A 43 47.27 -19.03 -10.38
CA PHE A 43 47.60 -19.27 -8.97
C PHE A 43 48.96 -19.96 -8.76
N ILE A 44 49.27 -21.02 -9.52
CA ILE A 44 50.56 -21.74 -9.41
C ILE A 44 51.72 -20.78 -9.69
N LYS A 45 51.56 -19.88 -10.66
CA LYS A 45 52.59 -18.93 -11.06
C LYS A 45 52.93 -17.87 -10.00
N TYR A 46 51.97 -17.52 -9.12
CA TYR A 46 52.10 -16.39 -8.19
C TYR A 46 52.04 -16.76 -6.70
N HIS A 47 51.90 -18.04 -6.33
CA HIS A 47 51.92 -18.55 -4.95
C HIS A 47 51.00 -17.82 -3.95
N ALA A 48 49.87 -17.26 -4.40
CA ALA A 48 48.95 -16.50 -3.55
C ALA A 48 47.66 -17.29 -3.29
N LEU A 49 47.56 -17.96 -2.13
CA LEU A 49 46.33 -18.61 -1.67
C LEU A 49 45.73 -17.86 -0.46
N LEU A 50 44.43 -17.57 -0.55
CA LEU A 50 43.56 -17.38 0.62
C LEU A 50 43.21 -18.79 1.15
N PRO A 51 43.30 -19.07 2.47
CA PRO A 51 43.21 -20.42 3.04
C PRO A 51 42.00 -21.27 2.61
N ASP A 52 40.82 -20.65 2.41
CA ASP A 52 39.57 -21.36 2.13
C ASP A 52 39.35 -21.74 0.65
N CYS A 53 40.22 -21.31 -0.26
CA CYS A 53 39.97 -21.47 -1.71
C CYS A 53 40.23 -22.88 -2.22
N LYS A 54 41.18 -23.60 -1.60
CA LYS A 54 41.69 -24.87 -2.11
C LYS A 54 40.65 -25.99 -2.00
N VAL A 55 39.88 -26.03 -0.92
CA VAL A 55 38.84 -27.04 -0.68
C VAL A 55 37.68 -26.84 -1.66
N LYS A 56 37.17 -25.61 -1.76
CA LYS A 56 36.08 -25.25 -2.68
C LYS A 56 36.42 -25.48 -4.15
N LEU A 57 37.62 -25.09 -4.58
CA LEU A 57 38.05 -25.29 -5.96
C LEU A 57 38.16 -26.78 -6.31
N THR A 58 38.60 -27.63 -5.38
CA THR A 58 38.68 -29.10 -5.58
C THR A 58 37.28 -29.73 -5.73
N GLU A 59 36.31 -29.33 -4.91
CA GLU A 59 34.92 -29.81 -5.02
C GLU A 59 34.27 -29.39 -6.35
N ASN A 60 34.49 -28.14 -6.78
CA ASN A 60 33.95 -27.59 -8.02
C ASN A 60 34.52 -28.28 -9.28
N VAL A 61 35.79 -28.65 -9.26
CA VAL A 61 36.41 -29.39 -10.38
C VAL A 61 35.86 -30.82 -10.44
N LYS A 62 35.73 -31.51 -9.31
CA LYS A 62 35.09 -32.84 -9.26
C LYS A 62 33.65 -32.80 -9.80
N TRP A 63 32.87 -31.78 -9.44
CA TRP A 63 31.50 -31.59 -9.94
C TRP A 63 31.45 -31.30 -11.46
N SER A 64 32.33 -30.41 -11.95
CA SER A 64 32.37 -30.04 -13.37
C SER A 64 32.82 -31.20 -14.26
N LEU A 65 33.78 -32.02 -13.81
CA LEU A 65 34.25 -33.20 -14.53
C LEU A 65 33.12 -34.21 -14.71
N HIS A 66 32.36 -34.51 -13.64
CA HIS A 66 31.23 -35.44 -13.71
C HIS A 66 30.17 -35.02 -14.75
N ARG A 67 29.89 -33.72 -14.89
CA ARG A 67 28.88 -33.20 -15.84
C ARG A 67 29.38 -33.06 -17.28
N VAL A 68 30.67 -32.78 -17.49
CA VAL A 68 31.26 -32.74 -18.84
C VAL A 68 31.30 -34.15 -19.44
N PHE A 69 31.57 -35.16 -18.61
CA PHE A 69 31.80 -36.53 -19.06
C PHE A 69 30.55 -37.41 -19.10
N ASP A 70 29.45 -36.99 -18.48
CA ASP A 70 28.17 -37.68 -18.57
C ASP A 70 27.58 -37.60 -20.00
N GLY A 71 27.37 -38.75 -20.62
CA GLY A 71 26.76 -38.86 -21.95
C GLY A 71 27.65 -38.47 -23.14
N ILE A 72 28.99 -38.56 -23.04
CA ILE A 72 29.89 -38.58 -24.23
C ILE A 72 30.00 -40.02 -24.75
N PRO A 73 29.75 -40.31 -26.05
CA PRO A 73 29.90 -41.66 -26.61
C PRO A 73 31.34 -42.21 -26.47
N ASP A 74 31.50 -43.51 -26.19
CA ASP A 74 32.79 -44.13 -25.86
C ASP A 74 33.86 -44.03 -26.98
N GLU A 75 33.42 -43.88 -28.25
CA GLU A 75 34.32 -43.62 -29.39
C GLU A 75 35.02 -42.25 -29.34
N CYS A 76 34.44 -41.27 -28.63
CA CYS A 76 35.07 -39.98 -28.37
C CYS A 76 36.00 -40.02 -27.16
N LYS A 77 35.76 -40.89 -26.18
CA LYS A 77 36.60 -41.04 -24.96
C LYS A 77 37.99 -41.59 -25.26
N THR A 78 38.07 -42.57 -26.15
CA THR A 78 39.34 -43.25 -26.54
C THR A 78 40.26 -42.39 -27.42
N ARG A 79 39.72 -41.44 -28.21
CA ARG A 79 40.52 -40.58 -29.11
C ARG A 79 41.13 -39.34 -28.46
N VAL A 80 40.64 -38.93 -27.29
CA VAL A 80 41.11 -37.72 -26.58
C VAL A 80 41.80 -38.07 -25.25
N ASN A 81 42.07 -39.36 -24.99
CA ASN A 81 42.74 -39.83 -23.77
C ASN A 81 42.06 -39.27 -22.50
N LEU A 82 40.73 -39.27 -22.49
CA LEU A 82 39.91 -38.64 -21.45
C LEU A 82 40.24 -39.18 -20.04
N GLU A 83 40.52 -40.47 -19.94
CA GLU A 83 40.93 -41.12 -18.68
C GLU A 83 42.26 -40.55 -18.15
N ARG A 84 43.20 -40.16 -19.02
CA ARG A 84 44.46 -39.50 -18.63
C ARG A 84 44.21 -38.08 -18.15
N LEU A 85 43.30 -37.33 -18.79
CA LEU A 85 42.94 -35.98 -18.36
C LEU A 85 42.24 -36.01 -17.00
N GLU A 86 41.30 -36.94 -16.81
CA GLU A 86 40.57 -37.14 -15.56
C GLU A 86 41.48 -37.64 -14.44
N SER A 87 42.37 -38.60 -14.70
CA SER A 87 43.33 -39.09 -13.70
C SER A 87 44.34 -38.01 -13.30
N HIS A 88 44.87 -37.24 -14.26
CA HIS A 88 45.78 -36.14 -13.96
C HIS A 88 45.10 -35.03 -13.13
N LEU A 89 43.82 -34.74 -13.38
CA LEU A 89 43.07 -33.78 -12.55
C LEU A 89 42.83 -34.35 -11.15
N LEU A 90 42.40 -35.61 -11.02
CA LEU A 90 42.16 -36.25 -9.73
C LEU A 90 43.44 -36.38 -8.88
N GLU A 91 44.56 -36.86 -9.46
CA GLU A 91 45.87 -36.93 -8.78
C GLU A 91 46.35 -35.55 -8.33
N PHE A 92 46.15 -34.52 -9.16
CA PHE A 92 46.56 -33.15 -8.84
C PHE A 92 45.81 -32.58 -7.62
N PHE A 93 44.50 -32.85 -7.51
CA PHE A 93 43.66 -32.35 -6.43
C PHE A 93 43.73 -33.20 -5.15
N GLU A 94 44.03 -34.50 -5.24
CA GLU A 94 44.19 -35.39 -4.09
C GLU A 94 45.62 -35.44 -3.54
N GLY A 95 46.64 -35.29 -4.41
CA GLY A 95 48.06 -35.42 -4.04
C GLY A 95 48.71 -34.20 -3.38
N ASN A 96 48.01 -33.06 -3.27
CA ASN A 96 48.58 -31.82 -2.75
C ASN A 96 48.13 -31.47 -1.31
N SER A 97 47.75 -32.43 -0.47
CA SER A 97 47.34 -32.17 0.91
C SER A 97 48.47 -31.73 1.87
N SER A 98 49.74 -31.79 1.45
CA SER A 98 50.92 -31.62 2.33
C SER A 98 51.69 -30.29 2.20
N LEU A 99 51.21 -29.30 1.44
CA LEU A 99 51.79 -27.95 1.48
C LEU A 99 51.26 -27.19 2.71
N SER A 100 51.93 -27.35 3.87
CA SER A 100 51.79 -26.43 5.00
C SER A 100 52.34 -25.06 4.57
N TYR A 101 51.48 -24.06 4.44
CA TYR A 101 51.91 -22.68 4.21
C TYR A 101 52.50 -22.12 5.50
N ASN A 102 53.83 -22.00 5.55
CA ASN A 102 54.50 -21.14 6.52
C ASN A 102 54.24 -19.68 6.11
N TYR A 103 53.26 -19.04 6.75
CA TYR A 103 52.97 -17.61 6.64
C TYR A 103 53.90 -16.78 7.55
N GLU A 104 55.18 -17.13 7.58
CA GLU A 104 56.23 -16.34 8.26
C GLU A 104 57.32 -16.01 7.24
N SER A 105 57.02 -15.05 6.38
CA SER A 105 58.01 -14.37 5.55
C SER A 105 57.49 -12.97 5.27
N ASN A 106 58.21 -11.97 5.78
CA ASN A 106 57.93 -10.53 5.70
C ASN A 106 58.13 -9.93 4.29
N ASP A 107 57.81 -10.67 3.21
CA ASP A 107 58.07 -10.22 1.84
C ASP A 107 56.85 -10.45 0.92
N PHE A 108 55.66 -10.02 1.38
CA PHE A 108 54.46 -10.00 0.55
C PHE A 108 54.55 -8.85 -0.46
N ASP A 109 54.92 -9.16 -1.69
CA ASP A 109 54.99 -8.18 -2.78
C ASP A 109 53.57 -7.85 -3.29
N LEU A 110 52.98 -6.80 -2.71
CA LEU A 110 51.64 -6.30 -3.06
C LEU A 110 51.50 -5.96 -4.56
N SER A 111 52.58 -5.57 -5.24
CA SER A 111 52.56 -5.33 -6.69
C SER A 111 52.35 -6.61 -7.47
N LYS A 112 53.03 -7.71 -7.09
CA LYS A 112 52.82 -9.04 -7.70
C LYS A 112 51.42 -9.59 -7.41
N TYR A 113 50.87 -9.34 -6.22
CA TYR A 113 49.50 -9.74 -5.87
C TYR A 113 48.45 -9.02 -6.72
N MET A 114 48.60 -7.71 -6.91
CA MET A 114 47.73 -6.91 -7.77
C MET A 114 47.81 -7.34 -9.25
N ASP A 115 48.99 -7.73 -9.75
CA ASP A 115 49.17 -8.31 -11.09
C ASP A 115 48.41 -9.64 -11.26
N CYS A 116 48.39 -10.46 -10.21
CA CYS A 116 47.65 -11.72 -10.19
C CYS A 116 46.14 -11.48 -10.27
N LEU A 117 45.61 -10.57 -9.44
CA LEU A 117 44.18 -10.21 -9.44
C LEU A 117 43.71 -9.63 -10.78
N GLU A 118 44.55 -8.83 -11.45
CA GLU A 118 44.24 -8.28 -12.75
C GLU A 118 44.04 -9.38 -13.81
N LYS A 119 44.89 -10.41 -13.80
CA LYS A 119 44.79 -11.56 -14.71
C LYS A 119 43.52 -12.37 -14.42
N ILE A 120 43.22 -12.63 -13.16
CA ILE A 120 41.99 -13.33 -12.75
C ILE A 120 40.73 -12.55 -13.19
N LEU A 121 40.71 -11.22 -13.01
CA LEU A 121 39.61 -10.37 -13.47
C LEU A 121 39.43 -10.42 -15.00
N ASN A 122 40.51 -10.51 -15.78
CA ASN A 122 40.42 -10.67 -17.24
C ASN A 122 39.74 -12.00 -17.61
N ASP A 123 40.16 -13.09 -16.97
CA ASP A 123 39.61 -14.43 -17.24
C ASP A 123 38.12 -14.51 -16.84
N VAL A 124 37.73 -13.91 -15.72
CA VAL A 124 36.33 -13.80 -15.27
C VAL A 124 35.49 -12.94 -16.22
N LEU A 125 36.02 -11.82 -16.73
CA LEU A 125 35.31 -10.96 -17.70
C LEU A 125 35.03 -11.70 -19.01
N MET A 126 35.96 -12.53 -19.48
CA MET A 126 35.77 -13.37 -20.67
C MET A 126 34.64 -14.38 -20.47
N MET A 127 34.52 -14.96 -19.27
CA MET A 127 33.46 -15.89 -18.92
C MET A 127 32.06 -15.25 -18.95
N PHE A 128 31.88 -14.04 -18.40
CA PHE A 128 30.60 -13.33 -18.49
C PHE A 128 30.21 -12.97 -19.94
N LEU A 129 31.20 -12.65 -20.78
CA LEU A 129 30.99 -12.38 -22.21
C LEU A 129 30.55 -13.63 -22.98
N GLU A 130 31.05 -14.82 -22.62
CA GLU A 130 30.60 -16.09 -23.20
C GLU A 130 29.20 -16.48 -22.70
N ARG A 131 28.92 -16.38 -21.39
CA ARG A 131 27.59 -16.63 -20.80
C ARG A 131 26.51 -15.73 -21.41
N GLY A 132 26.81 -14.43 -21.61
CA GLY A 132 25.88 -13.48 -22.24
C GLY A 132 25.48 -13.82 -23.69
N ARG A 133 26.18 -14.72 -24.37
CA ARG A 133 25.81 -15.21 -25.72
C ARG A 133 24.77 -16.33 -25.69
N CYS A 134 24.65 -17.08 -24.58
CA CYS A 134 23.82 -18.29 -24.46
C CYS A 134 22.63 -18.15 -23.48
N CYS A 135 22.48 -17.00 -22.81
CA CYS A 135 21.45 -16.75 -21.77
C CYS A 135 20.12 -16.17 -22.28
N HIS A 136 19.07 -16.32 -21.46
CA HIS A 136 17.74 -15.73 -21.67
C HIS A 136 17.78 -14.18 -21.60
N PRO A 137 16.91 -13.42 -22.32
CA PRO A 137 16.97 -11.95 -22.39
C PRO A 137 17.00 -11.19 -21.05
N LYS A 138 16.41 -11.73 -19.98
CA LYS A 138 16.41 -11.15 -18.62
C LYS A 138 17.78 -11.20 -17.95
N GLU A 139 18.49 -12.31 -18.08
CA GLU A 139 19.85 -12.48 -17.56
C GLU A 139 20.85 -11.62 -18.32
N LYS A 140 20.60 -11.38 -19.61
CA LYS A 140 21.47 -10.60 -20.50
C LYS A 140 21.67 -9.16 -20.02
N LEU A 141 20.64 -8.51 -19.45
CA LEU A 141 20.74 -7.13 -18.94
C LEU A 141 21.58 -7.04 -17.67
N ALA A 142 21.35 -7.96 -16.70
CA ALA A 142 22.11 -8.04 -15.46
C ALA A 142 23.59 -8.39 -15.71
N ILE A 143 23.85 -9.35 -16.61
CA ILE A 143 25.20 -9.71 -17.04
C ILE A 143 25.89 -8.53 -17.72
N HIS A 144 25.19 -7.77 -18.59
CA HIS A 144 25.77 -6.61 -19.27
C HIS A 144 26.15 -5.47 -18.30
N LEU A 145 25.28 -5.14 -17.34
CA LEU A 145 25.56 -4.16 -16.29
C LEU A 145 26.77 -4.58 -15.43
N SER A 146 26.88 -5.87 -15.13
CA SER A 146 27.97 -6.44 -14.33
C SER A 146 29.31 -6.40 -15.06
N ILE A 147 29.34 -6.75 -16.36
CA ILE A 147 30.52 -6.60 -17.22
C ILE A 147 31.00 -5.14 -17.25
N LYS A 148 30.07 -4.18 -17.36
CA LYS A 148 30.42 -2.75 -17.38
C LYS A 148 31.08 -2.32 -16.06
N LYS A 149 30.54 -2.73 -14.91
CA LYS A 149 31.10 -2.43 -13.58
C LYS A 149 32.47 -3.10 -13.37
N LEU A 150 32.61 -4.38 -13.72
CA LEU A 150 33.87 -5.14 -13.64
C LEU A 150 35.00 -4.52 -14.47
N LYS A 151 34.70 -4.03 -15.69
CA LYS A 151 35.68 -3.31 -16.51
C LYS A 151 36.18 -2.02 -15.84
N ILE A 152 35.33 -1.34 -15.09
CA ILE A 152 35.72 -0.13 -14.35
C ILE A 152 36.63 -0.50 -13.17
N VAL A 153 36.24 -1.51 -12.37
CA VAL A 153 37.06 -2.07 -11.27
C VAL A 153 38.47 -2.41 -11.77
N GLN A 154 38.54 -3.16 -12.87
CA GLN A 154 39.81 -3.58 -13.47
C GLN A 154 40.67 -2.40 -13.94
N LYS A 155 40.08 -1.43 -14.65
CA LYS A 155 40.80 -0.25 -15.14
C LYS A 155 41.40 0.57 -14.00
N LYS A 156 40.66 0.70 -12.90
CA LYS A 156 41.13 1.45 -11.72
C LYS A 156 42.18 0.66 -10.92
N MET A 157 42.04 -0.66 -10.80
CA MET A 157 43.09 -1.52 -10.21
C MET A 157 44.43 -1.40 -10.94
N ARG A 158 44.43 -1.44 -12.28
CA ARG A 158 45.64 -1.20 -13.10
C ARG A 158 46.31 0.12 -12.79
N PHE A 159 45.50 1.16 -12.66
CA PHE A 159 45.96 2.51 -12.37
C PHE A 159 46.57 2.61 -10.97
N LEU A 160 45.89 2.07 -9.95
CA LEU A 160 46.39 2.00 -8.56
C LEU A 160 47.70 1.23 -8.46
N ARG A 161 47.80 0.08 -9.15
CA ARG A 161 49.02 -0.73 -9.23
C ARG A 161 50.19 0.08 -9.79
N TYR A 162 49.97 0.73 -10.94
CA TYR A 162 50.99 1.54 -11.60
C TYR A 162 51.53 2.63 -10.65
N ILE A 163 50.64 3.35 -9.97
CA ILE A 163 51.02 4.45 -9.07
C ILE A 163 51.79 3.93 -7.85
N TYR A 164 51.30 2.86 -7.21
CA TYR A 164 51.97 2.28 -6.04
C TYR A 164 53.41 1.85 -6.37
N ALA A 165 53.59 1.14 -7.48
CA ALA A 165 54.88 0.58 -7.89
C ALA A 165 55.90 1.62 -8.39
N THR A 166 55.46 2.82 -8.82
CA THR A 166 56.35 3.78 -9.50
C THR A 166 56.65 5.06 -8.73
N GLU A 167 55.74 5.55 -7.88
CA GLU A 167 55.84 6.91 -7.33
C GLU A 167 55.67 6.99 -5.81
N ILE A 168 54.91 6.08 -5.18
CA ILE A 168 54.66 6.12 -3.73
C ILE A 168 55.68 5.29 -2.95
N ASN A 169 56.02 4.11 -3.45
CA ASN A 169 56.99 3.23 -2.81
C ASN A 169 58.38 3.91 -2.85
N GLY A 170 58.89 4.32 -1.68
CA GLY A 170 60.19 4.99 -1.53
C GLY A 170 60.18 6.52 -1.38
N TYR A 171 59.04 7.22 -1.51
CA TYR A 171 58.98 8.70 -1.43
C TYR A 171 58.05 9.26 -0.34
N VAL A 172 57.33 8.39 0.39
CA VAL A 172 56.33 8.77 1.40
C VAL A 172 56.75 8.25 2.78
N ASN A 173 56.44 8.99 3.84
CA ASN A 173 56.77 8.60 5.22
C ASN A 173 56.16 7.22 5.58
N TYR A 174 56.94 6.40 6.29
CA TYR A 174 56.65 5.00 6.66
C TYR A 174 55.27 4.79 7.27
N GLU A 175 54.85 5.60 8.25
CA GLU A 175 53.54 5.44 8.92
C GLU A 175 52.35 5.66 7.96
N LYS A 176 52.47 6.58 6.99
CA LYS A 176 51.42 6.85 5.99
C LYS A 176 51.44 5.82 4.87
N LEU A 177 52.62 5.32 4.53
CA LEU A 177 52.81 4.23 3.58
C LEU A 177 52.18 2.93 4.11
N GLU A 178 52.37 2.62 5.40
CA GLU A 178 51.80 1.44 6.07
C GLU A 178 50.26 1.48 6.09
N CYS A 179 49.66 2.65 6.35
CA CYS A 179 48.20 2.85 6.29
C CYS A 179 47.65 2.61 4.87
N LEU A 180 48.28 3.23 3.86
CA LEU A 180 47.87 3.09 2.47
C LEU A 180 48.06 1.65 1.97
N GLU A 181 49.17 1.00 2.33
CA GLU A 181 49.46 -0.39 2.00
C GLU A 181 48.41 -1.34 2.59
N THR A 182 48.03 -1.12 3.85
CA THR A 182 46.95 -1.89 4.51
C THR A 182 45.61 -1.76 3.77
N GLN A 183 45.27 -0.56 3.30
CA GLN A 183 44.03 -0.32 2.56
C GLN A 183 44.06 -0.89 1.14
N ILE A 184 45.18 -0.78 0.43
CA ILE A 184 45.37 -1.39 -0.89
C ILE A 184 45.30 -2.91 -0.77
N GLN A 185 45.95 -3.49 0.24
CA GLN A 185 45.88 -4.91 0.55
C GLN A 185 44.44 -5.35 0.85
N PHE A 186 43.69 -4.59 1.65
CA PHE A 186 42.30 -4.89 1.95
C PHE A 186 41.41 -4.85 0.71
N MET A 187 41.53 -3.78 -0.10
CA MET A 187 40.82 -3.68 -1.38
C MET A 187 41.16 -4.87 -2.29
N ALA A 188 42.44 -5.20 -2.42
CA ALA A 188 42.92 -6.31 -3.23
C ALA A 188 42.35 -7.66 -2.75
N ASN A 189 42.37 -7.91 -1.44
CA ASN A 189 41.77 -9.10 -0.83
C ASN A 189 40.25 -9.18 -1.10
N ASN A 190 39.51 -8.07 -0.99
CA ASN A 190 38.07 -8.04 -1.28
C ASN A 190 37.77 -8.28 -2.77
N VAL A 191 38.61 -7.76 -3.68
CA VAL A 191 38.53 -8.08 -5.11
C VAL A 191 38.83 -9.56 -5.34
N GLY A 192 39.82 -10.13 -4.66
CA GLY A 192 40.12 -11.56 -4.70
C GLY A 192 38.94 -12.42 -4.23
N GLN A 193 38.35 -12.10 -3.07
CA GLN A 193 37.15 -12.76 -2.54
C GLN A 193 35.95 -12.65 -3.48
N PHE A 194 35.79 -11.52 -4.17
CA PHE A 194 34.75 -11.38 -5.17
C PHE A 194 35.00 -12.23 -6.42
N CYS A 195 36.23 -12.28 -6.93
CA CYS A 195 36.60 -13.18 -8.01
C CYS A 195 36.31 -14.65 -7.63
N LEU A 196 36.59 -15.04 -6.38
CA LEU A 196 36.29 -16.37 -5.85
C LEU A 196 34.79 -16.64 -5.75
N ALA A 197 34.00 -15.69 -5.23
CA ALA A 197 32.54 -15.82 -5.17
C ALA A 197 31.92 -15.97 -6.57
N ILE A 198 32.45 -15.26 -7.57
CA ILE A 198 32.03 -15.43 -8.97
C ILE A 198 32.37 -16.84 -9.46
N LEU A 199 33.55 -17.36 -9.16
CA LEU A 199 33.94 -18.73 -9.54
C LEU A 199 33.03 -19.78 -8.86
N ASP A 200 32.63 -19.58 -7.59
CA ASP A 200 31.70 -20.44 -6.87
C ASP A 200 30.29 -20.44 -7.49
N TYR A 201 29.74 -19.27 -7.86
CA TYR A 201 28.41 -19.16 -8.46
C TYR A 201 28.28 -19.74 -9.85
N VAL A 202 29.36 -19.79 -10.61
CA VAL A 202 29.33 -20.45 -11.92
C VAL A 202 29.44 -21.98 -11.76
N ALA A 203 29.99 -22.47 -10.64
CA ALA A 203 30.13 -23.89 -10.35
C ALA A 203 28.89 -24.54 -9.70
N VAL A 204 28.06 -23.81 -8.96
CA VAL A 204 26.88 -24.34 -8.26
C VAL A 204 25.64 -23.52 -8.62
N VAL A 205 24.61 -24.18 -9.19
CA VAL A 205 23.32 -23.55 -9.54
C VAL A 205 22.56 -23.03 -8.30
N GLU A 206 23.00 -23.41 -7.10
CA GLU A 206 22.41 -23.09 -5.80
C GLU A 206 23.22 -22.07 -4.97
N VAL A 207 23.97 -21.15 -5.60
CA VAL A 207 24.49 -19.98 -4.88
C VAL A 207 23.57 -18.79 -5.12
N ASP A 208 23.17 -18.14 -4.03
CA ASP A 208 22.30 -16.97 -4.02
C ASP A 208 22.78 -15.90 -5.01
N GLU A 209 22.02 -15.67 -6.09
CA GLU A 209 22.30 -14.66 -7.11
C GLU A 209 22.56 -13.26 -6.48
N ARG A 210 22.02 -13.03 -5.28
CA ARG A 210 22.08 -11.78 -4.53
C ARG A 210 23.48 -11.38 -4.05
N ASP A 211 24.42 -12.31 -3.83
CA ASP A 211 25.70 -11.97 -3.20
C ASP A 211 26.76 -11.49 -4.21
N ILE A 212 26.57 -11.75 -5.50
CA ILE A 212 27.54 -11.42 -6.56
C ILE A 212 27.19 -10.12 -7.28
N PHE A 213 25.91 -9.83 -7.46
CA PHE A 213 25.50 -8.58 -8.11
C PHE A 213 25.58 -7.35 -7.18
N ASN A 214 25.67 -7.57 -5.85
CA ASN A 214 25.77 -6.51 -4.83
C ASN A 214 27.21 -6.12 -4.44
N LYS A 215 28.23 -6.95 -4.73
CA LYS A 215 29.65 -6.66 -4.44
C LYS A 215 30.33 -5.62 -5.35
N PRO A 216 30.01 -5.47 -6.66
CA PRO A 216 30.69 -4.51 -7.53
C PRO A 216 30.61 -3.03 -7.09
N PRO A 217 29.48 -2.50 -6.59
CA PRO A 217 29.41 -1.13 -6.04
C PRO A 217 30.30 -0.93 -4.81
N TYR A 218 30.38 -1.92 -3.91
CA TYR A 218 31.25 -1.90 -2.74
C TYR A 218 32.74 -1.90 -3.15
N LEU A 219 33.12 -2.75 -4.11
CA LEU A 219 34.49 -2.77 -4.64
C LEU A 219 34.87 -1.47 -5.35
N LEU A 220 33.94 -0.88 -6.13
CA LEU A 220 34.17 0.43 -6.73
C LEU A 220 34.38 1.52 -5.67
N SER A 221 33.66 1.43 -4.55
CA SER A 221 33.76 2.37 -3.44
C SER A 221 35.10 2.26 -2.70
N LEU A 222 35.58 1.04 -2.44
CA LEU A 222 36.91 0.80 -1.88
C LEU A 222 38.03 1.33 -2.79
N ILE A 223 37.90 1.14 -4.10
CA ILE A 223 38.87 1.65 -5.09
C ILE A 223 38.89 3.19 -5.11
N VAL A 224 37.72 3.82 -5.13
CA VAL A 224 37.60 5.30 -5.10
C VAL A 224 38.17 5.87 -3.79
N PHE A 225 38.01 5.14 -2.69
CA PHE A 225 38.56 5.51 -1.39
C PHE A 225 40.10 5.51 -1.40
N VAL A 226 40.72 4.42 -1.89
CA VAL A 226 42.18 4.32 -2.07
C VAL A 226 42.71 5.42 -3.01
N GLU A 227 42.01 5.72 -4.11
CA GLU A 227 42.38 6.81 -5.04
C GLU A 227 42.44 8.20 -4.36
N LEU A 228 41.58 8.46 -3.37
CA LEU A 228 41.53 9.73 -2.66
C LEU A 228 42.59 9.86 -1.57
N GLU A 229 42.86 8.76 -0.85
CA GLU A 229 43.95 8.74 0.12
C GLU A 229 45.30 8.97 -0.59
N MET A 230 45.48 8.33 -1.75
CA MET A 230 46.58 8.65 -2.66
C MET A 230 46.58 10.13 -3.05
N LYS A 231 45.46 10.69 -3.51
CA LYS A 231 45.37 12.11 -3.91
C LYS A 231 45.77 13.06 -2.76
N LYS A 232 45.42 12.74 -1.51
CA LYS A 232 45.80 13.50 -0.31
C LYS A 232 47.32 13.44 -0.06
N ILE A 233 47.91 12.26 -0.15
CA ILE A 233 49.37 12.05 -0.03
C ILE A 233 50.12 12.80 -1.15
N PHE A 234 49.63 12.72 -2.39
CA PHE A 234 50.22 13.43 -3.54
C PHE A 234 50.17 14.97 -3.42
N HIS A 235 49.08 15.53 -2.89
CA HIS A 235 48.96 16.99 -2.72
C HIS A 235 49.77 17.53 -1.53
N GLY A 236 49.97 16.72 -0.49
CA GLY A 236 50.67 17.11 0.72
C GLY A 236 52.19 17.00 0.61
N GLU A 237 52.71 15.87 0.11
CA GLU A 237 54.12 15.49 0.27
C GLU A 237 54.88 15.34 -1.06
N LEU A 238 54.21 14.96 -2.14
CA LEU A 238 54.85 14.70 -3.45
C LEU A 238 54.79 15.90 -4.40
N LYS A 239 54.98 17.13 -3.88
CA LYS A 239 54.92 18.40 -4.64
C LYS A 239 55.88 18.50 -5.83
N ALA A 240 56.89 17.62 -5.92
CA ALA A 240 57.91 17.61 -6.97
C ALA A 240 57.75 16.50 -8.03
N SER A 241 56.77 15.61 -7.91
CA SER A 241 56.55 14.50 -8.87
C SER A 241 56.06 15.03 -10.23
N LYS A 242 56.53 14.44 -11.34
CA LYS A 242 56.03 14.72 -12.71
C LYS A 242 54.52 14.48 -12.85
N PHE A 243 53.93 13.66 -11.97
CA PHE A 243 52.50 13.36 -11.95
C PHE A 243 51.62 14.50 -11.41
N THR A 244 52.17 15.43 -10.61
CA THR A 244 51.44 16.65 -10.18
C THR A 244 51.05 17.57 -11.35
N GLN A 245 51.64 17.35 -12.53
CA GLN A 245 51.27 18.06 -13.75
C GLN A 245 50.09 17.45 -14.51
N SER A 246 49.67 16.22 -14.16
CA SER A 246 48.56 15.49 -14.77
C SER A 246 47.22 16.18 -14.55
N LYS A 247 46.39 16.26 -15.62
CA LYS A 247 45.02 16.80 -15.56
C LYS A 247 44.14 16.07 -14.53
N THR A 248 44.36 14.76 -14.34
CA THR A 248 43.60 13.90 -13.43
C THR A 248 43.73 14.31 -11.95
N PHE A 249 44.86 14.91 -11.56
CA PHE A 249 45.14 15.31 -10.18
C PHE A 249 45.14 16.83 -9.96
N LYS A 250 45.32 17.64 -11.00
CA LYS A 250 45.17 19.11 -10.95
C LYS A 250 43.73 19.58 -10.71
N ASP A 251 42.75 18.82 -11.19
CA ASP A 251 41.35 19.14 -10.92
C ASP A 251 41.04 18.87 -9.43
N LYS A 252 40.75 19.93 -8.67
CA LYS A 252 40.17 19.87 -7.31
C LYS A 252 38.77 19.23 -7.27
N LYS A 253 38.25 18.78 -8.43
CA LYS A 253 36.96 18.11 -8.55
C LYS A 253 37.07 16.68 -8.04
N LEU A 254 36.10 16.28 -7.22
CA LEU A 254 35.92 14.91 -6.78
C LEU A 254 35.50 14.02 -7.98
N PRO A 255 35.77 12.70 -7.94
CA PRO A 255 35.28 11.77 -8.95
C PRO A 255 33.76 11.88 -9.12
N LYS A 256 33.25 11.69 -10.36
CA LYS A 256 31.80 11.59 -10.58
C LYS A 256 31.23 10.46 -9.72
N GLU A 257 30.07 10.70 -9.11
CA GLU A 257 29.37 9.77 -8.21
C GLU A 257 30.10 9.51 -6.87
N PHE A 258 31.10 10.31 -6.47
CA PHE A 258 31.84 10.09 -5.23
C PHE A 258 30.95 9.98 -3.96
N SER A 259 29.98 10.89 -3.81
CA SER A 259 29.01 10.84 -2.70
C SER A 259 28.20 9.55 -2.69
N HIS A 260 27.75 9.08 -3.86
CA HIS A 260 27.01 7.83 -4.00
C HIS A 260 27.86 6.61 -3.58
N HIS A 261 29.15 6.59 -3.91
CA HIS A 261 30.07 5.53 -3.48
C HIS A 261 30.30 5.54 -1.97
N LEU A 262 30.52 6.71 -1.36
CA LEU A 262 30.64 6.82 0.10
C LEU A 262 29.37 6.36 0.81
N HIS A 263 28.21 6.74 0.29
CA HIS A 263 26.91 6.34 0.85
C HIS A 263 26.78 4.81 0.84
N ASN A 264 27.05 4.16 -0.30
CA ASN A 264 27.00 2.70 -0.41
C ASN A 264 27.97 2.00 0.55
N LEU A 265 29.17 2.55 0.74
CA LEU A 265 30.16 2.00 1.67
C LEU A 265 29.70 2.13 3.13
N LEU A 266 29.20 3.29 3.53
CA LEU A 266 28.70 3.52 4.89
C LEU A 266 27.49 2.63 5.19
N MET A 267 26.59 2.44 4.23
CA MET A 267 25.48 1.49 4.35
C MET A 267 25.98 0.05 4.54
N TYR A 268 27.01 -0.36 3.81
CA TYR A 268 27.64 -1.68 4.00
C TYR A 268 28.28 -1.81 5.40
N LEU A 269 29.03 -0.80 5.84
CA LEU A 269 29.69 -0.78 7.15
C LEU A 269 28.67 -0.83 8.30
N ARG A 270 27.55 -0.12 8.17
CA ARG A 270 26.41 -0.17 9.09
C ARG A 270 25.88 -1.61 9.23
N ASN A 271 25.67 -2.30 8.12
CA ASN A 271 25.10 -3.66 8.12
C ASN A 271 26.08 -4.71 8.67
N LYS A 272 27.40 -4.56 8.41
CA LYS A 272 28.45 -5.48 8.88
C LYS A 272 28.72 -5.43 10.39
N LYS A 273 28.24 -4.39 11.07
CA LYS A 273 28.56 -4.09 12.47
C LYS A 273 27.93 -5.04 13.50
N LEU A 274 26.87 -5.76 13.13
CA LEU A 274 26.03 -6.52 14.06
C LEU A 274 26.72 -7.70 14.79
N GLU A 275 27.97 -8.05 14.48
CA GLU A 275 28.56 -9.32 14.96
C GLU A 275 29.86 -9.22 15.80
N ASN A 276 30.61 -8.09 15.84
CA ASN A 276 32.04 -8.16 16.23
C ASN A 276 32.63 -7.06 17.16
N PHE A 277 31.84 -6.25 17.89
CA PHE A 277 32.42 -5.17 18.74
C PHE A 277 32.64 -5.59 20.23
N PRO A 278 33.84 -5.38 20.80
CA PRO A 278 34.18 -5.81 22.17
C PRO A 278 33.82 -4.82 23.31
N ASN A 279 33.30 -3.61 23.04
CA ASN A 279 32.90 -2.62 24.06
C ASN A 279 31.76 -1.70 23.57
N ASP A 280 30.74 -1.44 24.41
CA ASP A 280 29.53 -0.67 24.06
C ASP A 280 29.81 0.78 23.63
N ILE A 281 30.78 1.47 24.26
CA ILE A 281 31.03 2.90 24.01
C ILE A 281 31.70 3.13 22.64
N SER A 282 32.71 2.31 22.29
CA SER A 282 33.40 2.42 21.00
C SER A 282 32.46 2.11 19.84
N ALA A 283 31.55 1.15 20.03
CA ALA A 283 30.49 0.86 19.08
C ALA A 283 29.56 2.06 18.92
N GLN A 284 29.04 2.64 20.01
CA GLN A 284 28.18 3.82 19.95
C GLN A 284 28.82 5.01 19.22
N ASN A 285 30.10 5.31 19.48
CA ASN A 285 30.82 6.40 18.83
C ASN A 285 30.89 6.23 17.30
N ILE A 286 31.11 5.00 16.83
CA ILE A 286 31.16 4.68 15.41
C ILE A 286 29.76 4.69 14.79
N ASP A 287 28.71 4.29 15.53
CA ASP A 287 27.32 4.40 15.04
C ASP A 287 26.94 5.85 14.81
N VAL A 288 27.22 6.71 15.78
CA VAL A 288 26.97 8.16 15.68
C VAL A 288 27.69 8.74 14.46
N ALA A 289 28.93 8.34 14.21
CA ALA A 289 29.69 8.79 13.05
C ALA A 289 29.09 8.29 11.72
N ILE A 290 28.81 6.99 11.59
CA ILE A 290 28.23 6.42 10.36
C ILE A 290 26.88 7.07 10.05
N GLU A 291 26.01 7.23 11.04
CA GLU A 291 24.68 7.81 10.88
C GLU A 291 24.74 9.29 10.49
N PHE A 292 25.60 10.08 11.14
CA PHE A 292 25.83 11.47 10.76
C PHE A 292 26.31 11.59 9.30
N LEU A 293 27.24 10.74 8.87
CA LEU A 293 27.80 10.78 7.51
C LEU A 293 26.78 10.31 6.46
N LEU A 294 25.95 9.31 6.78
CA LEU A 294 24.84 8.89 5.90
C LEU A 294 23.84 10.01 5.71
N VAL A 295 23.38 10.64 6.80
CA VAL A 295 22.50 11.82 6.74
C VAL A 295 23.13 12.94 5.91
N PHE A 296 24.44 13.16 6.02
CA PHE A 296 25.14 14.16 5.22
C PHE A 296 25.12 13.85 3.72
N LEU A 297 25.32 12.59 3.35
CA LEU A 297 25.36 12.16 1.95
C LEU A 297 23.96 12.06 1.32
N ASP A 298 22.94 11.77 2.13
CA ASP A 298 21.53 11.68 1.70
C ASP A 298 20.79 13.02 1.71
N ALA A 299 21.23 13.96 2.54
CA ALA A 299 20.72 15.33 2.51
C ALA A 299 21.10 15.99 1.17
N ASP A 300 20.19 16.79 0.61
CA ASP A 300 20.40 17.56 -0.64
C ASP A 300 21.52 18.63 -0.56
N VAL A 301 22.40 18.56 0.47
CA VAL A 301 23.68 19.29 0.57
C VAL A 301 24.50 19.14 -0.72
N SER A 302 24.40 17.99 -1.40
CA SER A 302 25.11 17.73 -2.66
C SER A 302 24.48 18.36 -3.91
N ASN A 303 23.19 18.74 -3.87
CA ASN A 303 22.42 19.20 -5.03
C ASN A 303 22.16 20.72 -5.04
N HIS A 304 22.14 21.38 -3.87
CA HIS A 304 21.72 22.79 -3.75
C HIS A 304 22.80 23.80 -3.32
N VAL A 305 24.05 23.37 -3.07
CA VAL A 305 25.07 24.30 -2.53
C VAL A 305 25.81 25.07 -3.62
N ILE A 306 25.60 26.38 -3.62
CA ILE A 306 26.15 27.42 -4.53
C ILE A 306 27.68 27.63 -4.40
N ASN A 307 28.43 26.78 -3.69
CA ASN A 307 29.89 26.91 -3.64
C ASN A 307 30.58 25.54 -3.71
N GLY A 308 30.85 25.09 -4.94
CA GLY A 308 31.49 23.80 -5.20
C GLY A 308 32.83 23.61 -4.47
N ASN A 309 33.50 24.68 -4.05
CA ASN A 309 34.74 24.59 -3.26
C ASN A 309 34.51 24.14 -1.82
N TRP A 310 33.49 24.67 -1.13
CA TRP A 310 33.16 24.28 0.25
C TRP A 310 32.64 22.84 0.29
N LEU A 311 31.74 22.46 -0.63
CA LEU A 311 31.21 21.09 -0.70
C LEU A 311 32.34 20.07 -0.93
N ASN A 312 33.31 20.38 -1.81
CA ASN A 312 34.46 19.51 -2.03
C ASN A 312 35.33 19.37 -0.77
N GLU A 313 35.54 20.44 -0.02
CA GLU A 313 36.31 20.41 1.23
C GLU A 313 35.63 19.58 2.32
N VAL A 314 34.31 19.74 2.48
CA VAL A 314 33.50 18.98 3.44
C VAL A 314 33.41 17.51 3.05
N LEU A 315 33.21 17.18 1.76
CA LEU A 315 33.21 15.80 1.26
C LEU A 315 34.57 15.09 1.44
N LEU A 316 35.68 15.83 1.39
CA LEU A 316 37.00 15.28 1.73
C LEU A 316 37.12 14.93 3.21
N LYS A 317 36.52 15.74 4.11
CA LYS A 317 36.43 15.43 5.54
C LYS A 317 35.53 14.22 5.80
N VAL A 318 34.38 14.13 5.14
CA VAL A 318 33.49 12.95 5.17
C VAL A 318 34.26 11.70 4.76
N GLY A 319 34.95 11.76 3.62
CA GLY A 319 35.81 10.67 3.14
C GLY A 319 36.85 10.26 4.18
N ALA A 320 37.56 11.21 4.80
CA ALA A 320 38.54 10.91 5.84
C ALA A 320 37.94 10.17 7.04
N ILE A 321 36.77 10.60 7.53
CA ILE A 321 36.09 9.94 8.66
C ILE A 321 35.59 8.54 8.25
N THR A 322 35.04 8.38 7.04
CA THR A 322 34.66 7.05 6.50
C THR A 322 35.86 6.10 6.45
N GLY A 323 37.04 6.63 6.11
CA GLY A 323 38.31 5.91 6.16
C GLY A 323 38.71 5.43 7.54
N ASP A 324 38.66 6.32 8.52
CA ASP A 324 38.96 5.99 9.91
C ASP A 324 37.99 4.91 10.44
N VAL A 325 36.69 5.02 10.12
CA VAL A 325 35.68 4.00 10.46
C VAL A 325 36.01 2.65 9.83
N LEU A 326 36.35 2.65 8.54
CA LEU A 326 36.73 1.43 7.81
C LEU A 326 37.97 0.77 8.45
N TYR A 327 38.99 1.57 8.81
CA TYR A 327 40.19 1.08 9.49
C TYR A 327 39.86 0.40 10.82
N VAL A 328 38.99 1.01 11.64
CA VAL A 328 38.58 0.41 12.92
C VAL A 328 37.81 -0.89 12.69
N MET A 329 36.90 -0.94 11.72
CA MET A 329 36.16 -2.18 11.41
C MET A 329 37.06 -3.29 10.87
N GLN A 330 38.13 -2.96 10.14
CA GLN A 330 39.11 -3.94 9.66
C GLN A 330 39.87 -4.61 10.81
N LYS A 331 40.23 -3.86 11.84
CA LYS A 331 40.93 -4.39 13.03
C LYS A 331 40.04 -5.30 13.91
N LEU A 332 38.74 -5.33 13.65
CA LEU A 332 37.74 -6.15 14.35
C LEU A 332 37.32 -7.42 13.59
N LEU A 333 37.80 -7.63 12.35
CA LEU A 333 37.62 -8.89 11.62
C LEU A 333 38.44 -10.03 12.25
N PRO A 334 38.11 -11.32 12.03
CA PRO A 334 38.44 -12.44 12.93
C PRO A 334 39.94 -12.77 13.01
N ARG A 335 40.68 -11.95 13.75
CA ARG A 335 41.97 -12.24 14.37
C ARG A 335 41.81 -12.01 15.86
N SER A 336 42.44 -12.84 16.69
CA SER A 336 42.41 -12.69 18.15
C SER A 336 42.86 -11.29 18.55
N ILE A 337 41.93 -10.45 19.00
CA ILE A 337 42.19 -9.07 19.41
C ILE A 337 43.05 -9.12 20.68
N ASN A 338 44.30 -8.66 20.61
CA ASN A 338 45.14 -8.52 21.80
C ASN A 338 44.75 -7.25 22.57
N LYS A 339 45.11 -7.18 23.86
CA LYS A 339 44.73 -6.08 24.77
C LYS A 339 45.20 -4.69 24.27
N ASP A 340 46.31 -4.65 23.54
CA ASP A 340 46.88 -3.44 22.94
C ASP A 340 46.05 -2.91 21.75
N ASP A 341 45.45 -3.82 20.97
CA ASP A 341 44.55 -3.47 19.85
C ASP A 341 43.21 -2.92 20.35
N SER A 342 42.69 -3.44 21.47
CA SER A 342 41.45 -2.94 22.09
C SER A 342 41.57 -1.49 22.55
N ASN A 343 42.70 -1.11 23.16
CA ASN A 343 42.97 0.26 23.58
C ASN A 343 43.13 1.22 22.37
N LYS A 344 43.82 0.79 21.31
CA LYS A 344 43.94 1.55 20.06
C LYS A 344 42.58 1.76 19.37
N ILE A 345 41.72 0.74 19.35
CA ILE A 345 40.35 0.83 18.80
C ILE A 345 39.51 1.83 19.62
N SER A 346 39.61 1.80 20.95
CA SER A 346 38.90 2.76 21.81
C SER A 346 39.36 4.20 21.54
N LEU A 347 40.66 4.45 21.47
CA LEU A 347 41.22 5.77 21.14
C LEU A 347 40.78 6.25 19.75
N CYS A 348 40.84 5.38 18.73
CA CYS A 348 40.39 5.71 17.38
C CYS A 348 38.89 6.04 17.33
N SER A 349 38.05 5.31 18.09
CA SER A 349 36.62 5.59 18.16
C SER A 349 36.31 6.99 18.75
N ILE A 350 37.10 7.44 19.72
CA ILE A 350 36.99 8.79 20.31
C ILE A 350 37.41 9.85 19.28
N GLN A 351 38.54 9.64 18.59
CA GLN A 351 39.01 10.54 17.54
C GLN A 351 38.02 10.66 16.37
N ILE A 352 37.39 9.54 15.97
CA ILE A 352 36.32 9.53 14.96
C ILE A 352 35.15 10.42 15.41
N LEU A 353 34.73 10.30 16.67
CA LEU A 353 33.63 11.11 17.22
C LEU A 353 34.01 12.60 17.28
N GLU A 354 35.24 12.94 17.65
CA GLU A 354 35.73 14.33 17.67
C GLU A 354 35.76 14.95 16.27
N LYS A 355 36.30 14.22 15.28
CA LYS A 355 36.27 14.65 13.86
C LYS A 355 34.84 14.82 13.35
N THR A 356 33.93 13.95 13.80
CA THR A 356 32.49 14.04 13.46
C THR A 356 31.85 15.28 14.10
N LYS A 357 32.21 15.63 15.35
CA LYS A 357 31.76 16.85 16.03
C LYS A 357 32.24 18.12 15.34
N ASP A 358 33.52 18.19 14.96
CA ASP A 358 34.07 19.32 14.18
C ASP A 358 33.33 19.49 12.84
N LEU A 359 33.09 18.38 12.14
CA LEU A 359 32.34 18.39 10.90
C LEU A 359 30.90 18.88 11.11
N LYS A 360 30.24 18.45 12.19
CA LYS A 360 28.90 18.89 12.59
C LYS A 360 28.86 20.40 12.82
N GLU A 361 29.80 20.97 13.58
CA GLU A 361 29.84 22.42 13.86
C GLU A 361 29.97 23.25 12.58
N GLN A 362 30.80 22.82 11.64
CA GLN A 362 30.97 23.50 10.35
C GLN A 362 29.71 23.46 9.49
N VAL A 363 28.99 22.32 9.48
CA VAL A 363 27.71 22.17 8.79
C VAL A 363 26.63 23.03 9.46
N GLU A 364 26.59 23.04 10.79
CA GLU A 364 25.64 23.80 11.59
C GLU A 364 25.78 25.32 11.37
N MET A 365 27.01 25.85 11.32
CA MET A 365 27.27 27.26 11.01
C MET A 365 26.66 27.70 9.67
N TYR A 366 26.76 26.84 8.64
CA TYR A 366 26.17 27.12 7.32
C TYR A 366 24.64 27.16 7.40
N TYR A 367 24.00 26.14 7.97
CA TYR A 367 22.54 26.06 8.02
C TYR A 367 21.90 27.10 8.95
N LYS A 368 22.57 27.51 10.03
CA LYS A 368 22.12 28.61 10.91
C LYS A 368 22.07 29.97 10.20
N SER A 369 22.83 30.14 9.12
CA SER A 369 22.80 31.39 8.32
C SER A 369 21.58 31.49 7.39
N LEU A 370 20.87 30.38 7.16
CA LEU A 370 19.69 30.36 6.32
C LEU A 370 18.48 30.92 7.08
N LYS A 371 17.61 31.64 6.37
CA LYS A 371 16.33 32.07 6.91
C LYS A 371 15.29 31.00 6.62
N PHE A 372 14.69 30.46 7.67
CA PHE A 372 13.48 29.65 7.58
C PHE A 372 12.26 30.54 7.82
N THR A 373 11.22 30.33 7.02
CA THR A 373 9.91 30.97 7.21
C THR A 373 8.89 29.85 7.29
N PRO A 374 8.17 29.70 8.43
CA PRO A 374 7.12 28.71 8.54
C PRO A 374 6.10 28.89 7.41
N SER A 375 5.74 27.78 6.78
CA SER A 375 4.67 27.72 5.81
C SER A 375 3.31 27.74 6.50
N GLN A 376 2.26 28.05 5.73
CA GLN A 376 0.89 28.03 6.21
C GLN A 376 0.30 26.64 6.01
N PHE A 377 0.51 25.75 6.98
CA PHE A 377 -0.12 24.43 7.01
C PHE A 377 -1.61 24.50 7.39
N PRO A 378 -2.36 23.39 7.22
CA PRO A 378 -3.74 23.28 7.67
C PRO A 378 -3.87 23.34 9.19
N THR A 379 -4.99 23.87 9.68
CA THR A 379 -5.31 23.92 11.11
C THR A 379 -6.26 22.85 11.64
N PHE A 380 -6.46 21.78 10.86
CA PHE A 380 -7.36 20.70 11.24
C PHE A 380 -6.76 19.71 12.26
N GLY A 381 -7.60 19.08 13.07
CA GLY A 381 -7.20 18.13 14.12
C GLY A 381 -7.17 18.70 15.54
N GLY A 382 -7.32 20.02 15.70
CA GLY A 382 -7.49 20.64 17.02
C GLY A 382 -6.41 20.26 18.02
N LEU A 383 -6.80 20.08 19.29
CA LEU A 383 -5.90 19.58 20.34
C LEU A 383 -5.48 18.12 20.14
N SER A 384 -6.34 17.29 19.54
CA SER A 384 -6.04 15.86 19.33
C SER A 384 -4.80 15.63 18.44
N PHE A 385 -4.52 16.55 17.51
CA PHE A 385 -3.28 16.51 16.73
C PHE A 385 -2.04 16.78 17.59
N LEU A 386 -2.13 17.71 18.55
CA LEU A 386 -1.04 18.00 19.48
C LEU A 386 -0.73 16.78 20.33
N ASP A 387 -1.74 16.08 20.85
CA ASP A 387 -1.56 14.84 21.60
C ASP A 387 -0.92 13.73 20.77
N SER A 388 -1.32 13.61 19.51
CA SER A 388 -0.68 12.68 18.56
C SER A 388 0.79 13.02 18.34
N LEU A 389 1.12 14.30 18.13
CA LEU A 389 2.50 14.75 17.98
C LEU A 389 3.30 14.53 19.26
N LEU A 390 2.75 14.82 20.44
CA LEU A 390 3.37 14.60 21.74
C LEU A 390 3.65 13.11 21.98
N ARG A 391 2.72 12.21 21.61
CA ARG A 391 2.96 10.76 21.63
C ARG A 391 4.11 10.36 20.70
N LYS A 392 4.13 10.88 19.47
CA LYS A 392 5.21 10.64 18.50
C LYS A 392 6.57 11.12 19.04
N LEU A 393 6.63 12.31 19.65
CA LEU A 393 7.82 12.84 20.29
C LEU A 393 8.29 11.94 21.44
N ASN A 394 7.35 11.47 22.26
CA ASN A 394 7.62 10.54 23.35
C ASN A 394 8.16 9.19 22.86
N GLU A 395 7.57 8.61 21.81
CA GLU A 395 8.08 7.37 21.18
C GLU A 395 9.49 7.56 20.61
N LEU A 396 9.73 8.67 19.92
CA LEU A 396 11.05 9.01 19.39
C LEU A 396 12.08 9.21 20.51
N SER A 397 11.69 9.80 21.65
CA SER A 397 12.56 9.98 22.81
C SER A 397 13.01 8.65 23.44
N LYS A 398 12.13 7.64 23.42
CA LYS A 398 12.37 6.28 23.93
C LYS A 398 13.19 5.42 22.95
N SER A 399 13.14 5.73 21.66
CA SER A 399 13.93 5.01 20.65
C SER A 399 15.43 5.27 20.85
N LYS A 400 16.26 4.22 20.72
CA LYS A 400 17.73 4.34 20.62
C LYS A 400 18.08 4.50 19.15
N SER A 401 18.04 5.72 18.63
CA SER A 401 18.36 6.00 17.23
C SER A 401 19.78 6.57 17.11
N GLY A 402 20.47 6.31 15.99
CA GLY A 402 21.74 6.97 15.70
C GLY A 402 21.62 8.50 15.58
N LEU A 403 20.40 9.02 15.36
CA LEU A 403 20.07 10.45 15.29
C LEU A 403 19.94 11.10 16.67
N ASP A 404 19.99 10.33 17.77
CA ASP A 404 19.92 10.83 19.14
C ASP A 404 20.94 11.94 19.40
N PHE A 405 22.15 11.79 18.84
CA PHE A 405 23.25 12.75 18.91
C PHE A 405 22.92 14.11 18.25
N LEU A 406 21.97 14.16 17.32
CA LEU A 406 21.53 15.37 16.63
C LEU A 406 20.23 15.95 17.19
N MET A 407 19.27 15.09 17.58
CA MET A 407 17.88 15.50 17.76
C MET A 407 17.37 15.52 19.21
N LYS A 408 17.87 14.67 20.12
CA LYS A 408 17.24 14.49 21.46
C LYS A 408 17.01 15.78 22.25
N PRO A 409 17.98 16.72 22.33
CA PRO A 409 17.77 17.98 23.04
C PRO A 409 16.66 18.85 22.42
N LEU A 410 16.54 18.85 21.09
CA LEU A 410 15.51 19.62 20.38
C LEU A 410 14.13 19.02 20.57
N LEU A 411 14.01 17.68 20.46
CA LEU A 411 12.75 16.97 20.66
C LEU A 411 12.22 17.13 22.09
N GLY A 412 13.08 16.98 23.11
CA GLY A 412 12.68 17.14 24.51
C GLY A 412 12.25 18.58 24.85
N ASN A 413 12.91 19.59 24.26
CA ASN A 413 12.47 20.97 24.42
C ASN A 413 11.13 21.24 23.73
N LEU A 414 10.95 20.74 22.50
CA LEU A 414 9.70 20.88 21.76
C LEU A 414 8.53 20.22 22.49
N GLU A 415 8.72 18.99 22.98
CA GLU A 415 7.74 18.26 23.78
C GLU A 415 7.33 19.06 25.02
N LYS A 416 8.29 19.61 25.75
CA LYS A 416 8.04 20.41 26.95
C LYS A 416 7.17 21.63 26.66
N GLU A 417 7.52 22.41 25.63
CA GLU A 417 6.79 23.64 25.29
C GLU A 417 5.38 23.33 24.75
N LEU A 418 5.25 22.31 23.89
CA LEU A 418 3.95 21.89 23.36
C LEU A 418 3.05 21.30 24.46
N SER A 419 3.61 20.53 25.40
CA SER A 419 2.84 20.00 26.53
C SER A 419 2.31 21.12 27.43
N SER A 420 3.13 22.14 27.67
CA SER A 420 2.73 23.35 28.40
C SER A 420 1.54 24.02 27.70
N LEU A 421 1.66 24.34 26.41
CA LEU A 421 0.58 24.98 25.64
C LEU A 421 -0.68 24.13 25.58
N THR A 422 -0.54 22.83 25.35
CA THR A 422 -1.69 21.90 25.28
C THR A 422 -2.46 21.92 26.60
N SER A 423 -1.76 21.84 27.74
CA SER A 423 -2.40 21.88 29.06
C SER A 423 -3.14 23.19 29.36
N ILE A 424 -2.64 24.32 28.85
CA ILE A 424 -3.29 25.62 29.03
C ILE A 424 -4.52 25.72 28.13
N LEU A 425 -4.39 25.34 26.85
CA LEU A 425 -5.50 25.35 25.90
C LEU A 425 -6.63 24.39 26.32
N GLU A 426 -6.30 23.22 26.87
CA GLU A 426 -7.29 22.26 27.42
C GLU A 426 -8.05 22.82 28.62
N LYS A 427 -7.34 23.44 29.59
CA LYS A 427 -7.95 24.07 30.76
C LYS A 427 -8.95 25.15 30.35
N GLU A 428 -8.57 26.00 29.40
CA GLU A 428 -9.41 27.12 28.96
C GLU A 428 -10.60 26.65 28.11
N LEU A 429 -10.43 25.69 27.20
CA LEU A 429 -11.56 25.12 26.45
C LEU A 429 -12.58 24.44 27.37
N SER A 430 -12.13 23.81 28.46
CA SER A 430 -13.04 23.26 29.48
C SER A 430 -13.83 24.32 30.25
N SER A 431 -13.33 25.57 30.30
CA SER A 431 -14.02 26.70 30.91
C SER A 431 -15.04 27.35 29.96
N ILE A 432 -14.70 27.45 28.66
CA ILE A 432 -15.52 28.08 27.60
C ILE A 432 -16.75 27.24 27.23
N PHE A 433 -16.71 25.91 27.39
CA PHE A 433 -17.85 25.03 27.12
C PHE A 433 -19.08 25.27 28.02
N ARG A 434 -18.98 26.17 29.02
CA ARG A 434 -20.12 26.63 29.83
C ARG A 434 -20.82 27.88 29.27
N ASP A 435 -20.17 28.65 28.40
CA ASP A 435 -20.68 29.93 27.88
C ASP A 435 -20.65 29.92 26.33
N VAL A 436 -21.42 29.02 25.71
CA VAL A 436 -21.63 29.07 24.26
C VAL A 436 -22.77 30.03 23.98
N VAL A 437 -22.45 31.25 23.54
CA VAL A 437 -23.20 32.10 22.58
C VAL A 437 -22.58 33.51 22.42
N HIS A 438 -21.55 33.92 23.17
CA HIS A 438 -20.93 35.24 22.94
C HIS A 438 -19.77 35.24 21.92
N HIS A 439 -19.93 36.08 20.90
CA HIS A 439 -19.03 36.35 19.76
C HIS A 439 -17.67 37.02 20.10
N GLU A 440 -17.16 36.97 21.33
CA GLU A 440 -16.12 37.94 21.74
C GLU A 440 -14.68 37.45 21.91
N HIS A 441 -14.33 36.19 21.63
CA HIS A 441 -12.93 35.75 21.82
C HIS A 441 -12.25 35.30 20.51
N LYS A 442 -11.96 36.29 19.65
CA LYS A 442 -11.19 36.12 18.41
C LYS A 442 -9.70 35.80 18.67
N ILE A 443 -9.19 36.15 19.85
CA ILE A 443 -7.78 36.05 20.23
C ILE A 443 -7.36 34.60 20.59
N PRO A 444 -8.08 33.84 21.44
CA PRO A 444 -7.72 32.44 21.75
C PRO A 444 -7.76 31.50 20.55
N LYS A 445 -8.72 31.71 19.63
CA LYS A 445 -8.82 30.92 18.39
C LYS A 445 -7.63 31.15 17.46
N ASP A 446 -7.11 32.37 17.38
CA ASP A 446 -5.91 32.68 16.58
C ASP A 446 -4.63 32.05 17.17
N LEU A 447 -4.47 32.11 18.49
CA LEU A 447 -3.35 31.46 19.21
C LEU A 447 -3.36 29.94 19.05
N GLN A 448 -4.54 29.32 19.19
CA GLN A 448 -4.73 27.89 18.93
C GLN A 448 -4.35 27.56 17.47
N ARG A 449 -4.80 28.38 16.52
CA ARG A 449 -4.50 28.22 15.10
C ARG A 449 -3.00 28.28 14.82
N ARG A 450 -2.30 29.28 15.36
CA ARG A 450 -0.84 29.43 15.25
C ARG A 450 -0.09 28.25 15.85
N THR A 451 -0.54 27.76 17.01
CA THR A 451 0.08 26.62 17.70
C THR A 451 -0.03 25.33 16.88
N ILE A 452 -1.22 25.03 16.36
CA ILE A 452 -1.48 23.85 15.52
C ILE A 452 -0.64 23.93 14.24
N ASN A 453 -0.57 25.10 13.59
CA ASN A 453 0.27 25.29 12.41
C ASN A 453 1.74 24.98 12.67
N LEU A 454 2.29 25.49 13.78
CA LEU A 454 3.67 25.23 14.17
C LEU A 454 3.92 23.78 14.57
N ALA A 455 2.91 23.11 15.14
CA ALA A 455 2.97 21.68 15.40
C ALA A 455 3.01 20.87 14.09
N TYR A 456 2.24 21.25 13.07
CA TYR A 456 2.32 20.61 11.74
C TYR A 456 3.68 20.83 11.08
N GLU A 457 4.21 22.04 11.15
CA GLU A 457 5.58 22.36 10.71
C GLU A 457 6.61 21.48 11.42
N ALA A 458 6.47 21.32 12.73
CA ALA A 458 7.34 20.47 13.52
C ALA A 458 7.22 19.00 13.11
N GLU A 459 6.00 18.49 12.89
CA GLU A 459 5.79 17.11 12.42
C GLU A 459 6.45 16.90 11.06
N VAL A 460 6.27 17.84 10.13
CA VAL A 460 6.88 17.80 8.80
C VAL A 460 8.40 17.85 8.87
N ALA A 461 8.96 18.71 9.72
CA ALA A 461 10.40 18.78 9.93
C ALA A 461 10.94 17.47 10.53
N ILE A 462 10.28 16.92 11.54
CA ILE A 462 10.63 15.62 12.15
C ILE A 462 10.56 14.50 11.12
N ASP A 463 9.48 14.45 10.35
CA ASP A 463 9.30 13.46 9.29
C ASP A 463 10.35 13.56 8.19
N SER A 464 10.72 14.77 7.81
CA SER A 464 11.77 15.03 6.82
C SER A 464 13.12 14.54 7.33
N ILE A 465 13.40 14.75 8.63
CA ILE A 465 14.62 14.23 9.26
C ILE A 465 14.63 12.70 9.29
N LEU A 466 13.51 12.07 9.69
CA LEU A 466 13.36 10.61 9.70
C LEU A 466 13.46 10.01 8.29
N ALA A 467 13.01 10.75 7.27
CA ALA A 467 13.14 10.37 5.85
C ALA A 467 14.52 10.74 5.25
N GLN A 468 15.44 11.28 6.05
CA GLN A 468 16.75 11.78 5.63
C GLN A 468 16.65 12.78 4.46
N TYR A 469 15.57 13.56 4.44
CA TYR A 469 15.24 14.56 3.44
C TYR A 469 15.47 15.95 4.02
N ASN A 470 16.39 16.74 3.45
CA ASN A 470 16.74 18.06 3.99
C ASN A 470 16.99 18.09 5.52
N ALA A 471 17.48 16.97 6.08
CA ALA A 471 17.52 16.76 7.52
C ALA A 471 18.28 17.87 8.26
N PHE A 472 19.42 18.33 7.74
CA PHE A 472 20.19 19.41 8.37
C PHE A 472 19.52 20.78 8.31
N LEU A 473 18.81 21.10 7.23
CA LEU A 473 17.96 22.30 7.18
C LEU A 473 16.93 22.23 8.31
N HIS A 474 16.33 21.07 8.51
CA HIS A 474 15.30 20.93 9.53
C HIS A 474 15.86 20.94 10.96
N ILE A 475 16.97 20.25 11.22
CA ILE A 475 17.64 20.17 12.53
C ILE A 475 18.21 21.52 12.96
N PHE A 476 18.94 22.20 12.07
CA PHE A 476 19.73 23.38 12.46
C PHE A 476 19.05 24.71 12.15
N CYS A 477 17.99 24.73 11.34
CA CYS A 477 17.29 25.95 10.95
C CYS A 477 15.79 25.90 11.29
N SER A 478 15.02 24.92 10.76
CA SER A 478 13.56 24.93 10.92
C SER A 478 13.09 24.67 12.35
N LEU A 479 13.51 23.57 13.00
CA LEU A 479 13.05 23.18 14.32
C LEU A 479 13.44 24.21 15.40
N PRO A 480 14.67 24.77 15.40
CA PRO A 480 15.01 25.85 16.32
C PRO A 480 14.15 27.10 16.14
N THR A 481 13.78 27.45 14.89
CA THR A 481 12.90 28.59 14.59
C THR A 481 11.49 28.32 15.09
N ILE A 482 10.93 27.14 14.78
CA ILE A 482 9.61 26.70 15.25
C ILE A 482 9.56 26.70 16.79
N LEU A 483 10.58 26.13 17.45
CA LEU A 483 10.68 26.10 18.91
C LEU A 483 10.72 27.52 19.51
N LYS A 484 11.42 28.46 18.86
CA LYS A 484 11.45 29.86 19.29
C LYS A 484 10.07 30.51 19.19
N GLU A 485 9.33 30.26 18.12
CA GLU A 485 7.98 30.79 17.95
C GLU A 485 6.98 30.17 18.93
N ILE A 486 7.05 28.85 19.17
CA ILE A 486 6.23 28.17 20.18
C ILE A 486 6.51 28.75 21.57
N ARG A 487 7.78 29.01 21.92
CA ARG A 487 8.13 29.68 23.18
C ARG A 487 7.54 31.08 23.28
N GLN A 488 7.58 31.85 22.18
CA GLN A 488 6.99 33.18 22.15
C GLN A 488 5.48 33.13 22.39
N ILE A 489 4.78 32.18 21.76
CA ILE A 489 3.35 31.94 22.00
C ILE A 489 3.10 31.54 23.46
N ASN A 490 3.94 30.67 24.03
CA ASN A 490 3.82 30.24 25.43
C ASN A 490 4.01 31.42 26.41
N VAL A 491 4.92 32.34 26.11
CA VAL A 491 5.06 33.60 26.87
C VAL A 491 3.84 34.51 26.70
N GLU A 492 3.37 34.75 25.47
CA GLU A 492 2.15 35.55 25.19
C GLU A 492 0.94 35.00 25.96
N VAL A 493 0.76 33.68 25.93
CA VAL A 493 -0.32 32.94 26.61
C VAL A 493 -0.20 33.04 28.13
N THR A 494 0.99 32.86 28.69
CA THR A 494 1.19 32.93 30.14
C THR A 494 1.02 34.35 30.68
N GLU A 495 1.49 35.37 29.96
CA GLU A 495 1.30 36.78 30.32
C GLU A 495 -0.18 37.19 30.25
N MET A 496 -0.93 36.72 29.24
CA MET A 496 -2.36 37.03 29.10
C MET A 496 -3.22 36.48 30.24
N TRP A 497 -2.82 35.35 30.83
CA TRP A 497 -3.61 34.62 31.83
C TRP A 497 -2.94 34.59 33.21
N SER A 498 -2.10 35.58 33.50
CA SER A 498 -1.45 35.80 34.80
C SER A 498 -2.39 36.36 35.89
N ASP A 499 -3.62 36.75 35.56
CA ASP A 499 -4.62 37.22 36.53
C ASP A 499 -5.44 36.02 37.06
N ASP A 500 -5.19 35.64 38.32
CA ASP A 500 -5.81 34.51 39.02
C ASP A 500 -7.35 34.54 38.96
N ILE A 501 -7.95 33.69 38.12
CA ILE A 501 -9.36 33.29 38.27
C ILE A 501 -9.38 31.93 39.00
N PRO A 502 -9.90 31.85 40.23
CA PRO A 502 -10.01 30.59 40.95
C PRO A 502 -11.16 29.77 40.35
N LEU A 503 -10.83 28.64 39.71
CA LEU A 503 -11.83 27.64 39.30
C LEU A 503 -11.58 26.29 39.98
N ASN A 504 -12.65 25.81 40.62
CA ASN A 504 -12.72 24.53 41.34
C ASN A 504 -12.42 23.33 40.42
N PRO A 505 -11.72 22.29 40.91
CA PRO A 505 -11.37 21.14 40.10
C PRO A 505 -12.54 20.16 40.00
N HIS A 506 -13.26 20.12 38.89
CA HIS A 506 -14.22 19.04 38.62
C HIS A 506 -14.20 18.54 37.17
N TYR A 507 -13.99 17.23 37.08
CA TYR A 507 -14.11 16.28 35.96
C TYR A 507 -13.22 16.51 34.73
N VAL A 508 -12.08 15.81 34.75
CA VAL A 508 -11.38 15.33 33.55
C VAL A 508 -12.41 14.59 32.69
N ALA A 509 -12.63 15.05 31.46
CA ALA A 509 -13.43 14.33 30.47
C ALA A 509 -12.85 12.92 30.33
N ALA A 510 -13.65 11.90 30.63
CA ALA A 510 -13.29 10.53 30.33
C ALA A 510 -13.05 10.42 28.81
N PRO A 511 -12.11 9.56 28.36
CA PRO A 511 -11.97 9.26 26.93
C PRO A 511 -13.35 8.90 26.38
N PHE A 512 -13.67 9.43 25.19
CA PHE A 512 -14.92 9.16 24.48
C PHE A 512 -15.19 7.66 24.53
N LYS A 513 -16.11 7.24 25.40
CA LYS A 513 -16.62 5.88 25.35
C LYS A 513 -17.58 5.89 24.19
N HIS A 514 -17.22 5.19 23.11
CA HIS A 514 -18.16 4.82 22.05
C HIS A 514 -19.48 4.50 22.72
N LEU A 515 -20.56 5.13 22.27
CA LEU A 515 -21.91 4.67 22.64
C LEU A 515 -21.86 3.14 22.48
N PRO A 516 -22.15 2.37 23.54
CA PRO A 516 -22.09 0.92 23.44
C PRO A 516 -22.87 0.54 22.20
N ALA A 517 -22.33 -0.38 21.40
CA ALA A 517 -23.00 -0.96 20.26
C ALA A 517 -24.25 -1.69 20.77
N GLY A 518 -25.25 -0.94 21.22
CA GLY A 518 -26.61 -1.37 21.30
C GLY A 518 -26.90 -1.87 19.90
N HIS A 519 -27.33 -3.12 19.83
CA HIS A 519 -27.73 -3.79 18.61
C HIS A 519 -28.99 -3.15 18.00
N SER A 520 -29.05 -1.83 17.88
CA SER A 520 -29.97 -1.13 17.01
C SER A 520 -29.43 -1.25 15.61
N ASN A 521 -29.84 -2.31 14.90
CA ASN A 521 -29.73 -2.39 13.45
C ASN A 521 -30.16 -1.04 12.86
N PRO A 522 -29.26 -0.24 12.25
CA PRO A 522 -29.69 0.96 11.56
C PRO A 522 -30.46 0.50 10.32
N VAL A 523 -31.78 0.33 10.44
CA VAL A 523 -32.63 -0.26 9.41
C VAL A 523 -32.35 0.40 8.05
N THR A 524 -32.10 -0.42 7.03
CA THR A 524 -31.94 -0.01 5.62
C THR A 524 -33.26 0.18 4.90
N ASP A 525 -34.38 -0.04 5.59
CA ASP A 525 -35.64 0.54 5.14
C ASP A 525 -35.56 2.02 5.43
N GLU A 526 -35.06 2.77 4.44
CA GLU A 526 -35.42 4.17 4.26
C GLU A 526 -36.93 4.20 4.08
N GLU A 527 -37.67 4.04 5.18
CA GLU A 527 -39.09 4.31 5.20
C GLU A 527 -39.20 5.83 5.04
N VAL A 528 -39.31 6.22 3.77
CA VAL A 528 -39.30 7.59 3.27
C VAL A 528 -40.46 8.31 3.92
N VAL A 529 -40.16 9.23 4.83
CA VAL A 529 -41.16 10.05 5.52
C VAL A 529 -41.50 11.23 4.63
N GLY A 530 -42.80 11.40 4.37
CA GLY A 530 -43.28 12.35 3.38
C GLY A 530 -43.13 11.79 1.97
N PHE A 531 -43.82 12.45 1.04
CA PHE A 531 -43.93 12.05 -0.37
C PHE A 531 -44.91 10.91 -0.68
N GLU A 532 -45.78 10.47 0.23
CA GLU A 532 -46.83 9.46 -0.05
C GLU A 532 -47.74 9.92 -1.19
N ASN A 533 -48.45 11.04 -1.00
CA ASN A 533 -49.36 11.60 -2.00
C ASN A 533 -48.60 12.02 -3.29
N LYS A 534 -47.34 12.46 -3.15
CA LYS A 534 -46.50 12.89 -4.29
C LYS A 534 -46.02 11.69 -5.12
N ALA A 535 -45.78 10.55 -4.48
CA ALA A 535 -45.43 9.31 -5.16
C ALA A 535 -46.62 8.75 -5.96
N GLU A 536 -47.86 8.86 -5.46
CA GLU A 536 -49.06 8.43 -6.20
C GLU A 536 -49.21 9.14 -7.55
N GLU A 537 -48.95 10.46 -7.59
CA GLU A 537 -48.98 11.25 -8.83
C GLU A 537 -47.89 10.80 -9.83
N LEU A 538 -46.66 10.61 -9.36
CA LEU A 538 -45.55 10.13 -10.20
C LEU A 538 -45.74 8.68 -10.67
N ILE A 539 -46.39 7.83 -9.86
CA ILE A 539 -46.79 6.48 -10.27
C ILE A 539 -47.77 6.56 -11.45
N ASP A 540 -48.69 7.53 -11.45
CA ASP A 540 -49.61 7.74 -12.56
C ASP A 540 -48.86 8.08 -13.85
N TYR A 541 -47.87 8.99 -13.81
CA TYR A 541 -47.02 9.29 -14.97
C TYR A 541 -46.22 8.08 -15.48
N LEU A 542 -45.78 7.20 -14.58
CA LEU A 542 -45.01 6.01 -14.96
C LEU A 542 -45.89 4.88 -15.53
N ILE A 543 -47.12 4.72 -15.07
CA ILE A 543 -48.00 3.59 -15.43
C ILE A 543 -49.02 3.96 -16.51
N ARG A 544 -49.54 5.19 -16.45
CA ARG A 544 -50.53 5.74 -17.38
C ARG A 544 -49.84 6.59 -18.45
N GLY A 545 -50.60 7.09 -19.42
CA GLY A 545 -50.08 7.89 -20.54
C GLY A 545 -49.92 7.14 -21.87
N THR A 546 -49.13 7.73 -22.77
CA THR A 546 -48.99 7.31 -24.17
C THR A 546 -48.24 5.98 -24.30
N ASN A 547 -48.45 5.29 -25.43
CA ASN A 547 -47.73 4.07 -25.79
C ASN A 547 -46.27 4.34 -26.17
N GLU A 548 -45.96 5.58 -26.56
CA GLU A 548 -44.62 6.06 -26.90
C GLU A 548 -43.70 6.07 -25.67
N LEU A 549 -42.40 6.19 -25.95
CA LEU A 549 -41.40 6.48 -24.93
C LEU A 549 -41.74 7.84 -24.32
N ASP A 550 -41.68 7.95 -22.99
CA ASP A 550 -41.82 9.22 -22.31
C ASP A 550 -40.68 9.45 -21.31
N VAL A 551 -40.35 10.71 -21.10
CA VAL A 551 -39.35 11.17 -20.15
C VAL A 551 -40.08 11.93 -19.06
N VAL A 552 -39.87 11.53 -17.80
CA VAL A 552 -40.45 12.14 -16.61
C VAL A 552 -39.33 12.86 -15.85
N PRO A 553 -39.16 14.17 -16.05
CA PRO A 553 -38.14 14.94 -15.35
C PRO A 553 -38.64 15.32 -13.95
N ILE A 554 -37.84 15.03 -12.91
CA ILE A 554 -38.07 15.46 -11.53
C ILE A 554 -37.03 16.55 -11.21
N VAL A 555 -37.52 17.76 -10.99
CA VAL A 555 -36.70 18.97 -10.82
C VAL A 555 -36.81 19.47 -9.39
N GLY A 556 -35.70 19.96 -8.84
CA GLY A 556 -35.65 20.51 -7.48
C GLY A 556 -34.22 20.74 -7.00
N MET A 557 -34.06 21.47 -5.89
CA MET A 557 -32.76 21.87 -5.36
C MET A 557 -31.95 20.69 -4.77
N GLY A 558 -30.66 20.92 -4.49
CA GLY A 558 -29.81 19.96 -3.77
C GLY A 558 -30.39 19.61 -2.41
N GLY A 559 -30.38 18.33 -2.03
CA GLY A 559 -30.91 17.87 -0.74
C GLY A 559 -32.44 17.87 -0.59
N GLN A 560 -33.20 18.18 -1.66
CA GLN A 560 -34.67 18.23 -1.63
C GLN A 560 -35.36 16.84 -1.73
N GLY A 561 -34.60 15.77 -1.96
CA GLY A 561 -35.13 14.39 -1.95
C GLY A 561 -35.49 13.80 -3.32
N LYS A 562 -35.03 14.39 -4.45
CA LYS A 562 -35.27 13.89 -5.83
C LYS A 562 -34.86 12.42 -6.02
N THR A 563 -33.62 12.10 -5.67
CA THR A 563 -33.08 10.74 -5.73
C THR A 563 -33.86 9.79 -4.80
N THR A 564 -34.32 10.30 -3.64
CA THR A 564 -35.12 9.53 -2.68
C THR A 564 -36.49 9.17 -3.24
N ILE A 565 -37.23 10.12 -3.82
CA ILE A 565 -38.53 9.85 -4.43
C ILE A 565 -38.39 8.96 -5.67
N ALA A 566 -37.40 9.20 -6.52
CA ALA A 566 -37.12 8.33 -7.67
C ALA A 566 -36.80 6.89 -7.22
N ARG A 567 -36.08 6.72 -6.10
CA ARG A 567 -35.74 5.41 -5.54
C ARG A 567 -36.95 4.73 -4.91
N LYS A 568 -37.85 5.48 -4.27
CA LYS A 568 -39.14 4.99 -3.80
C LYS A 568 -39.93 4.43 -4.98
N LEU A 569 -40.13 5.24 -6.03
CA LEU A 569 -40.83 4.85 -7.26
C LEU A 569 -40.22 3.62 -7.93
N TYR A 570 -38.89 3.59 -8.06
CA TYR A 570 -38.19 2.49 -8.70
C TYR A 570 -38.42 1.15 -8.01
N ASN A 571 -38.62 1.13 -6.69
CA ASN A 571 -38.75 -0.08 -5.88
C ASN A 571 -40.19 -0.48 -5.52
N ILE A 572 -41.20 0.34 -5.81
CA ILE A 572 -42.61 -0.01 -5.53
C ILE A 572 -43.04 -1.21 -6.40
N ASP A 573 -43.73 -2.19 -5.81
CA ASP A 573 -44.10 -3.46 -6.46
C ASP A 573 -44.92 -3.28 -7.74
N ILE A 574 -45.81 -2.28 -7.76
CA ILE A 574 -46.62 -1.96 -8.95
C ILE A 574 -45.71 -1.51 -10.11
N ILE A 575 -44.63 -0.78 -9.84
CA ILE A 575 -43.63 -0.38 -10.85
C ILE A 575 -42.75 -1.59 -11.21
N VAL A 576 -42.25 -2.32 -10.23
CA VAL A 576 -41.39 -3.51 -10.41
C VAL A 576 -42.04 -4.53 -11.34
N SER A 577 -43.32 -4.82 -11.12
CA SER A 577 -44.10 -5.80 -11.92
C SER A 577 -44.48 -5.29 -13.31
N ARG A 578 -44.42 -3.97 -13.55
CA ARG A 578 -44.86 -3.36 -14.80
C ARG A 578 -43.80 -3.32 -15.90
N PHE A 579 -42.53 -3.22 -15.52
CA PHE A 579 -41.39 -3.06 -16.44
C PHE A 579 -40.56 -4.33 -16.54
N ASP A 580 -40.34 -4.81 -17.78
CA ASP A 580 -39.54 -6.02 -18.06
C ASP A 580 -38.06 -5.83 -17.73
N VAL A 581 -37.58 -4.59 -17.84
CA VAL A 581 -36.19 -4.21 -17.61
C VAL A 581 -36.14 -2.90 -16.84
N ARG A 582 -35.26 -2.82 -15.85
CA ARG A 582 -35.01 -1.61 -15.10
C ARG A 582 -33.51 -1.35 -14.97
N ALA A 583 -33.11 -0.09 -15.11
CA ALA A 583 -31.74 0.34 -14.88
C ALA A 583 -31.72 1.67 -14.14
N TRP A 584 -30.72 1.88 -13.29
CA TRP A 584 -30.49 3.12 -12.57
C TRP A 584 -29.04 3.55 -12.76
N CYS A 585 -28.82 4.75 -13.29
CA CYS A 585 -27.48 5.29 -13.46
C CYS A 585 -27.40 6.71 -12.88
N ILE A 586 -26.29 7.00 -12.20
CA ILE A 586 -26.00 8.33 -11.65
C ILE A 586 -25.08 9.05 -12.63
N ILE A 587 -25.45 10.26 -13.03
CA ILE A 587 -24.72 11.09 -13.99
C ILE A 587 -24.04 12.22 -13.23
N SER A 588 -22.79 12.02 -12.85
CA SER A 588 -21.97 13.08 -12.26
C SER A 588 -21.69 14.21 -13.27
N GLN A 589 -21.41 15.43 -12.80
CA GLN A 589 -20.99 16.61 -13.61
C GLN A 589 -19.97 16.29 -14.71
N THR A 590 -19.01 15.40 -14.43
CA THR A 590 -18.08 14.87 -15.43
C THR A 590 -18.28 13.38 -15.57
N TYR A 591 -18.87 12.90 -16.66
CA TYR A 591 -19.14 11.48 -16.88
C TYR A 591 -18.33 10.92 -18.06
N ASN A 592 -18.06 9.60 -18.05
CA ASN A 592 -17.51 8.89 -19.19
C ASN A 592 -18.64 8.17 -19.93
N ARG A 593 -18.95 8.60 -21.17
CA ARG A 593 -20.04 8.04 -22.00
C ARG A 593 -19.98 6.51 -22.10
N ARG A 594 -18.78 5.92 -22.26
CA ARG A 594 -18.62 4.46 -22.37
C ARG A 594 -18.95 3.76 -21.05
N GLU A 595 -18.44 4.26 -19.93
CA GLU A 595 -18.71 3.66 -18.62
C GLU A 595 -20.19 3.76 -18.25
N LEU A 596 -20.82 4.90 -18.55
CA LEU A 596 -22.24 5.14 -18.34
C LEU A 596 -23.10 4.15 -19.16
N LEU A 597 -22.82 4.03 -20.46
CA LEU A 597 -23.47 3.03 -21.32
C LEU A 597 -23.20 1.60 -20.84
N GLN A 598 -21.98 1.31 -20.37
CA GLN A 598 -21.61 -0.01 -19.87
C GLN A 598 -22.35 -0.38 -18.60
N ASP A 599 -22.59 0.60 -17.72
CA ASP A 599 -23.33 0.42 -16.48
C ASP A 599 -24.80 0.10 -16.78
N ILE A 600 -25.46 0.94 -17.60
CA ILE A 600 -26.84 0.71 -18.06
C ILE A 600 -26.94 -0.65 -18.76
N PHE A 601 -26.04 -0.93 -19.71
CA PHE A 601 -26.00 -2.21 -20.42
C PHE A 601 -25.89 -3.40 -19.45
N SER A 602 -25.05 -3.29 -18.43
CA SER A 602 -24.86 -4.38 -17.46
C SER A 602 -26.07 -4.62 -16.57
N GLN A 603 -26.85 -3.58 -16.28
CA GLN A 603 -28.11 -3.71 -15.55
C GLN A 603 -29.23 -4.28 -16.45
N VAL A 604 -29.27 -3.86 -17.72
CA VAL A 604 -30.23 -4.34 -18.72
C VAL A 604 -29.98 -5.81 -19.11
N THR A 605 -28.73 -6.25 -19.16
CA THR A 605 -28.36 -7.59 -19.68
C THR A 605 -27.83 -8.57 -18.63
N GLY A 606 -27.46 -8.09 -17.44
CA GLY A 606 -26.83 -8.91 -16.40
C GLY A 606 -25.36 -9.26 -16.66
N SER A 607 -24.74 -8.74 -17.74
CA SER A 607 -23.34 -8.99 -18.09
C SER A 607 -22.62 -7.72 -18.54
N LYS A 608 -21.28 -7.68 -18.36
CA LYS A 608 -20.45 -6.61 -18.91
C LYS A 608 -19.92 -7.04 -20.26
N ASP A 609 -19.95 -6.12 -21.22
CA ASP A 609 -19.28 -6.30 -22.50
C ASP A 609 -17.76 -6.20 -22.31
N LYS A 610 -17.00 -7.07 -22.99
CA LYS A 610 -15.53 -7.19 -22.83
C LYS A 610 -14.74 -6.50 -23.95
N GLY A 611 -15.39 -5.91 -24.95
CA GLY A 611 -14.71 -5.16 -25.99
C GLY A 611 -15.58 -4.91 -27.22
N ASP A 612 -15.82 -3.62 -27.48
CA ASP A 612 -16.14 -2.97 -28.76
C ASP A 612 -16.12 -1.43 -28.56
N THR A 613 -16.30 -0.65 -29.64
CA THR A 613 -16.40 0.83 -29.61
C THR A 613 -17.68 1.32 -28.92
N VAL A 614 -17.69 2.58 -28.46
CA VAL A 614 -18.83 3.18 -27.72
C VAL A 614 -20.14 3.07 -28.50
N ASP A 615 -20.09 3.28 -29.82
CA ASP A 615 -21.29 3.25 -30.67
C ASP A 615 -21.86 1.84 -30.85
N VAL A 616 -21.00 0.81 -30.87
CA VAL A 616 -21.45 -0.58 -30.90
C VAL A 616 -22.12 -0.96 -29.58
N LEU A 617 -21.57 -0.51 -28.45
CA LEU A 617 -22.18 -0.72 -27.14
C LEU A 617 -23.56 -0.05 -27.05
N ALA A 618 -23.68 1.18 -27.57
CA ALA A 618 -24.96 1.90 -27.65
C ALA A 618 -25.98 1.17 -28.55
N ASP A 619 -25.57 0.68 -29.72
CA ASP A 619 -26.43 -0.10 -30.62
C ASP A 619 -26.84 -1.45 -30.00
N MET A 620 -25.92 -2.12 -29.29
CA MET A 620 -26.23 -3.34 -28.56
C MET A 620 -27.22 -3.11 -27.44
N LEU A 621 -27.06 -2.03 -26.66
CA LEU A 621 -28.04 -1.62 -25.64
C LEU A 621 -29.40 -1.39 -26.30
N ARG A 622 -29.45 -0.63 -27.39
CA ARG A 622 -30.68 -0.37 -28.15
C ARG A 622 -31.37 -1.66 -28.59
N ARG A 623 -30.63 -2.60 -29.20
CA ARG A 623 -31.18 -3.90 -29.64
C ARG A 623 -31.69 -4.75 -28.47
N LYS A 624 -31.07 -4.66 -27.29
CA LYS A 624 -31.49 -5.39 -26.09
C LYS A 624 -32.74 -4.81 -25.44
N LEU A 625 -32.99 -3.52 -25.62
CA LEU A 625 -34.19 -2.81 -25.17
C LEU A 625 -35.37 -2.94 -26.14
N MET A 626 -35.12 -3.23 -27.43
CA MET A 626 -36.18 -3.44 -28.42
C MET A 626 -37.11 -4.60 -28.00
N GLY A 627 -38.42 -4.35 -28.08
CA GLY A 627 -39.46 -5.32 -27.74
C GLY A 627 -39.68 -5.51 -26.24
N LYS A 628 -39.05 -4.70 -25.38
CA LYS A 628 -39.23 -4.73 -23.92
C LYS A 628 -39.77 -3.40 -23.42
N ARG A 629 -40.58 -3.43 -22.36
CA ARG A 629 -40.94 -2.25 -21.58
C ARG A 629 -39.85 -1.98 -20.55
N TYR A 630 -39.14 -0.86 -20.70
CA TYR A 630 -38.02 -0.52 -19.81
C TYR A 630 -38.30 0.75 -19.00
N LEU A 631 -37.78 0.76 -17.76
CA LEU A 631 -37.67 1.94 -16.92
C LEU A 631 -36.18 2.24 -16.69
N ILE A 632 -35.71 3.38 -17.17
CA ILE A 632 -34.31 3.80 -16.96
C ILE A 632 -34.31 5.09 -16.14
N VAL A 633 -33.62 5.07 -15.00
CA VAL A 633 -33.43 6.27 -14.17
C VAL A 633 -32.06 6.87 -14.48
N LEU A 634 -32.05 8.12 -14.93
CA LEU A 634 -30.90 8.96 -15.15
C LEU A 634 -30.85 9.99 -14.02
N ASP A 635 -30.13 9.64 -12.96
CA ASP A 635 -30.12 10.38 -11.70
C ASP A 635 -29.04 11.47 -11.72
N ASP A 636 -29.41 12.68 -11.28
CA ASP A 636 -28.58 13.88 -11.12
C ASP A 636 -28.00 14.45 -12.42
N MET A 637 -28.79 14.59 -13.48
CA MET A 637 -28.34 15.18 -14.74
C MET A 637 -28.01 16.67 -14.61
N TRP A 638 -26.79 17.04 -15.03
CA TRP A 638 -26.27 18.42 -14.97
C TRP A 638 -26.35 19.20 -16.28
N ASP A 639 -26.44 18.52 -17.42
CA ASP A 639 -26.57 19.15 -18.72
C ASP A 639 -27.33 18.25 -19.72
N CYS A 640 -27.65 18.80 -20.89
CA CYS A 640 -28.31 18.08 -21.98
C CYS A 640 -27.35 17.20 -22.80
N MET A 641 -26.02 17.35 -22.65
CA MET A 641 -25.05 16.56 -23.41
C MET A 641 -25.16 15.08 -23.04
N ALA A 642 -25.35 14.77 -21.76
CA ALA A 642 -25.61 13.41 -21.30
C ALA A 642 -26.86 12.81 -21.93
N TRP A 643 -27.90 13.61 -22.14
CA TRP A 643 -29.11 13.18 -22.83
C TRP A 643 -28.85 12.91 -24.30
N ASP A 644 -28.18 13.82 -25.00
CA ASP A 644 -27.85 13.68 -26.42
C ASP A 644 -26.98 12.44 -26.70
N ASP A 645 -26.03 12.15 -25.79
CA ASP A 645 -25.15 10.99 -25.87
C ASP A 645 -25.88 9.65 -25.69
N LEU A 646 -26.96 9.63 -24.90
CA LEU A 646 -27.66 8.41 -24.50
C LEU A 646 -28.95 8.16 -25.28
N ARG A 647 -29.71 9.21 -25.66
CA ARG A 647 -31.08 9.10 -26.19
C ARG A 647 -31.21 8.15 -27.37
N LEU A 648 -30.20 8.09 -28.24
CA LEU A 648 -30.19 7.20 -29.41
C LEU A 648 -30.11 5.71 -29.04
N SER A 649 -29.70 5.41 -27.81
CA SER A 649 -29.63 4.05 -27.26
C SER A 649 -30.99 3.56 -26.74
N PHE A 650 -31.98 4.45 -26.60
CA PHE A 650 -33.30 4.14 -26.05
C PHE A 650 -34.34 4.06 -27.17
N PRO A 651 -34.72 2.86 -27.63
CA PRO A 651 -35.66 2.72 -28.73
C PRO A 651 -37.08 3.04 -28.27
N ASP A 652 -37.78 3.88 -29.03
CA ASP A 652 -39.23 4.00 -28.95
C ASP A 652 -39.88 3.02 -29.94
N VAL A 653 -40.54 2.01 -29.39
CA VAL A 653 -41.24 0.96 -30.14
C VAL A 653 -42.69 0.83 -29.68
N GLY A 654 -43.26 1.87 -29.05
CA GLY A 654 -44.66 1.86 -28.63
C GLY A 654 -44.96 0.94 -27.44
N MET A 655 -43.96 0.64 -26.60
CA MET A 655 -44.05 -0.33 -25.49
C MET A 655 -44.35 0.29 -24.12
N ARG A 656 -44.63 1.59 -24.05
CA ARG A 656 -44.76 2.38 -22.80
C ARG A 656 -43.50 2.37 -21.94
N SER A 657 -42.34 2.49 -22.59
CA SER A 657 -41.09 2.65 -21.84
C SER A 657 -41.04 4.03 -21.19
N ARG A 658 -40.33 4.14 -20.06
CA ARG A 658 -40.21 5.37 -19.28
C ARG A 658 -38.75 5.66 -18.96
N ILE A 659 -38.38 6.93 -19.04
CA ILE A 659 -37.09 7.41 -18.54
C ILE A 659 -37.38 8.42 -17.44
N VAL A 660 -36.84 8.21 -16.24
CA VAL A 660 -36.92 9.19 -15.16
C VAL A 660 -35.61 9.95 -15.14
N VAL A 661 -35.68 11.28 -15.24
CA VAL A 661 -34.52 12.14 -15.11
C VAL A 661 -34.66 12.89 -13.81
N THR A 662 -33.66 12.86 -12.92
CA THR A 662 -33.62 13.79 -11.79
C THR A 662 -32.58 14.88 -12.10
N THR A 663 -32.92 16.15 -11.85
CA THR A 663 -31.99 17.26 -12.11
C THR A 663 -32.24 18.43 -11.16
N ARG A 664 -31.20 19.23 -10.94
CA ARG A 664 -31.30 20.52 -10.23
C ARG A 664 -31.74 21.66 -11.15
N LEU A 665 -31.62 21.47 -12.46
CA LEU A 665 -31.78 22.51 -13.46
C LEU A 665 -33.11 22.34 -14.20
N GLU A 666 -34.00 23.31 -14.03
CA GLU A 666 -35.30 23.30 -14.71
C GLU A 666 -35.15 23.33 -16.23
N GLU A 667 -34.11 23.98 -16.74
CA GLU A 667 -33.77 24.01 -18.16
C GLU A 667 -33.49 22.60 -18.72
N VAL A 668 -32.73 21.78 -17.99
CA VAL A 668 -32.44 20.39 -18.40
C VAL A 668 -33.74 19.60 -18.44
N GLY A 669 -34.59 19.72 -17.41
CA GLY A 669 -35.91 19.08 -17.38
C GLY A 669 -36.78 19.46 -18.58
N ASN A 670 -36.81 20.74 -18.92
CA ASN A 670 -37.57 21.26 -20.06
C ASN A 670 -37.04 20.81 -21.42
N GLN A 671 -35.75 20.52 -21.54
CA GLN A 671 -35.12 20.08 -22.80
C GLN A 671 -35.25 18.57 -23.04
N VAL A 672 -35.25 17.77 -21.97
CA VAL A 672 -35.35 16.31 -22.09
C VAL A 672 -36.79 15.80 -22.14
N LYS A 673 -37.78 16.64 -21.78
CA LYS A 673 -39.19 16.24 -21.74
C LYS A 673 -39.72 15.84 -23.11
N TYR A 674 -40.58 14.81 -23.12
CA TYR A 674 -41.30 14.37 -24.32
C TYR A 674 -42.77 14.75 -24.20
N HIS A 675 -43.52 14.03 -23.36
CA HIS A 675 -44.95 14.28 -23.13
C HIS A 675 -45.23 14.80 -21.73
N THR A 676 -44.47 14.33 -20.73
CA THR A 676 -44.65 14.76 -19.33
C THR A 676 -43.85 16.03 -19.04
N ASP A 677 -44.54 17.06 -18.52
CA ASP A 677 -43.88 18.29 -18.06
C ASP A 677 -43.00 18.04 -16.83
N PRO A 678 -41.93 18.83 -16.62
CA PRO A 678 -41.03 18.65 -15.49
C PRO A 678 -41.78 18.76 -14.15
N TYR A 679 -41.69 17.72 -13.35
CA TYR A 679 -42.28 17.65 -12.02
C TYR A 679 -41.39 18.40 -11.02
N SER A 680 -41.83 19.58 -10.59
CA SER A 680 -41.17 20.34 -9.54
C SER A 680 -41.46 19.72 -8.18
N LEU A 681 -40.45 19.12 -7.55
CA LEU A 681 -40.60 18.45 -6.27
C LEU A 681 -40.88 19.48 -5.15
N PRO A 682 -42.03 19.41 -4.45
CA PRO A 682 -42.31 20.32 -3.36
C PRO A 682 -41.42 20.02 -2.13
N PHE A 683 -41.22 21.04 -1.28
CA PHE A 683 -40.61 20.88 0.04
C PHE A 683 -41.50 20.04 0.96
N LEU A 684 -40.89 19.47 2.02
CA LEU A 684 -41.65 18.82 3.08
C LEU A 684 -42.47 19.87 3.84
N THR A 685 -43.68 19.49 4.22
CA THR A 685 -44.48 20.25 5.19
C THR A 685 -43.78 20.28 6.55
N THR A 686 -44.18 21.19 7.43
CA THR A 686 -43.66 21.25 8.80
C THR A 686 -43.90 19.92 9.52
N GLU A 687 -45.06 19.32 9.32
CA GLU A 687 -45.45 18.04 9.91
C GLU A 687 -44.57 16.90 9.39
N GLU A 688 -44.40 16.78 8.07
CA GLU A 688 -43.50 15.78 7.46
C GLU A 688 -42.05 15.98 7.92
N SER A 689 -41.60 17.23 8.06
CA SER A 689 -40.26 17.57 8.55
C SER A 689 -40.07 17.18 10.00
N CYS A 690 -41.08 17.42 10.85
CA CYS A 690 -41.08 17.05 12.26
C CYS A 690 -41.06 15.53 12.43
N GLN A 691 -41.87 14.80 11.64
CA GLN A 691 -41.86 13.34 11.62
C GLN A 691 -40.49 12.79 11.21
N LEU A 692 -39.89 13.36 10.15
CA LEU A 692 -38.55 12.95 9.70
C LEU A 692 -37.49 13.24 10.77
N LEU A 693 -37.53 14.42 11.41
CA LEU A 693 -36.63 14.82 12.49
C LEU A 693 -36.71 13.83 13.66
N GLN A 694 -37.92 13.61 14.19
CA GLN A 694 -38.15 12.71 15.31
C GLN A 694 -37.69 11.29 14.98
N LYS A 695 -38.03 10.78 13.79
CA LYS A 695 -37.60 9.45 13.35
C LYS A 695 -36.08 9.34 13.25
N LYS A 696 -35.38 10.37 12.80
CA LYS A 696 -33.90 10.36 12.70
C LYS A 696 -33.22 10.48 14.08
N VAL A 697 -33.83 11.19 15.02
CA VAL A 697 -33.32 11.34 16.39
C VAL A 697 -33.59 10.11 17.26
N PHE A 698 -34.84 9.62 17.28
CA PHE A 698 -35.32 8.57 18.18
C PHE A 698 -35.35 7.16 17.54
N GLN A 699 -35.23 7.06 16.22
CA GLN A 699 -35.21 5.80 15.46
C GLN A 699 -36.47 4.96 15.65
N LYS A 700 -36.45 3.99 16.58
CA LYS A 700 -37.57 3.09 16.90
C LYS A 700 -38.32 3.51 18.17
N GLU A 701 -37.78 4.47 18.91
CA GLU A 701 -38.41 5.03 20.09
C GLU A 701 -39.34 6.17 19.68
N ASP A 702 -40.44 6.34 20.41
CA ASP A 702 -41.30 7.51 20.24
C ASP A 702 -40.67 8.76 20.84
N CYS A 703 -40.98 9.93 20.26
CA CYS A 703 -40.55 11.21 20.81
C CYS A 703 -41.28 11.48 22.15
N PRO A 704 -40.55 11.78 23.24
CA PRO A 704 -41.17 12.13 24.51
C PRO A 704 -42.12 13.34 24.38
N PRO A 705 -43.29 13.35 25.06
CA PRO A 705 -44.25 14.44 24.97
C PRO A 705 -43.66 15.83 25.27
N GLU A 706 -42.69 15.89 26.19
CA GLU A 706 -42.02 17.12 26.61
C GLU A 706 -41.21 17.74 25.47
N LEU A 707 -40.70 16.93 24.53
CA LEU A 707 -39.89 17.37 23.41
C LEU A 707 -40.71 17.62 22.14
N GLN A 708 -42.01 17.32 22.15
CA GLN A 708 -42.84 17.43 20.96
C GLN A 708 -42.91 18.87 20.44
N TYR A 709 -43.12 19.83 21.34
CA TYR A 709 -43.18 21.25 20.98
C TYR A 709 -41.84 21.78 20.42
N VAL A 710 -40.72 21.51 21.11
CA VAL A 710 -39.41 21.97 20.64
C VAL A 710 -39.00 21.28 19.34
N SER A 711 -39.38 20.00 19.14
CA SER A 711 -39.12 19.29 17.90
C SER A 711 -39.85 19.89 16.70
N GLN A 712 -41.08 20.36 16.90
CA GLN A 712 -41.84 21.07 15.88
C GLN A 712 -41.21 22.43 15.57
N ALA A 713 -40.80 23.18 16.59
CA ALA A 713 -40.12 24.47 16.41
C ALA A 713 -38.79 24.34 15.65
N VAL A 714 -38.01 23.30 15.92
CA VAL A 714 -36.80 22.98 15.14
C VAL A 714 -37.16 22.62 13.70
N ALA A 715 -38.17 21.78 13.49
CA ALA A 715 -38.62 21.39 12.15
C ALA A 715 -39.09 22.59 11.30
N GLU A 716 -39.77 23.56 11.91
CA GLU A 716 -40.16 24.82 11.27
C GLU A 716 -38.95 25.65 10.83
N LYS A 717 -37.89 25.67 11.64
CA LYS A 717 -36.62 26.32 11.30
C LYS A 717 -35.88 25.58 10.17
N CYS A 718 -36.08 24.27 9.99
CA CYS A 718 -35.50 23.51 8.87
C CYS A 718 -36.14 23.81 7.49
N LYS A 719 -37.26 24.55 7.44
CA LYS A 719 -37.92 25.03 6.20
C LYS A 719 -38.23 23.95 5.15
N GLY A 720 -38.51 22.72 5.59
CA GLY A 720 -38.96 21.66 4.69
C GLY A 720 -37.89 21.01 3.82
N LEU A 721 -36.59 21.30 4.03
CA LEU A 721 -35.51 20.67 3.26
C LEU A 721 -35.05 19.36 3.95
N PRO A 722 -35.26 18.17 3.35
CA PRO A 722 -34.94 16.88 3.99
C PRO A 722 -33.49 16.76 4.47
N LEU A 723 -32.52 17.24 3.68
CA LEU A 723 -31.10 17.17 4.06
C LEU A 723 -30.81 17.98 5.34
N VAL A 724 -31.34 19.21 5.45
CA VAL A 724 -31.17 20.05 6.64
C VAL A 724 -31.80 19.38 7.85
N VAL A 725 -33.02 18.84 7.72
CA VAL A 725 -33.68 18.08 8.79
C VAL A 725 -32.80 16.93 9.27
N VAL A 726 -32.21 16.17 8.34
CA VAL A 726 -31.35 15.02 8.64
C VAL A 726 -30.03 15.44 9.31
N LEU A 727 -29.40 16.53 8.87
CA LEU A 727 -28.18 17.07 9.50
C LEU A 727 -28.46 17.57 10.92
N VAL A 728 -29.54 18.34 11.11
CA VAL A 728 -29.98 18.84 12.42
C VAL A 728 -30.31 17.68 13.37
N ALA A 729 -31.00 16.65 12.89
CA ALA A 729 -31.24 15.43 13.66
C ALA A 729 -29.93 14.80 14.17
N GLY A 730 -28.88 14.82 13.36
CA GLY A 730 -27.55 14.30 13.71
C GLY A 730 -26.89 15.07 14.86
N ILE A 731 -27.06 16.39 14.89
CA ILE A 731 -26.56 17.28 15.96
C ILE A 731 -27.32 17.01 17.27
N ILE A 732 -28.64 16.98 17.19
CA ILE A 732 -29.54 16.83 18.34
C ILE A 732 -29.39 15.48 19.02
N LYS A 733 -29.16 14.41 18.25
CA LYS A 733 -29.13 13.02 18.72
C LYS A 733 -28.22 12.77 19.91
N LYS A 734 -27.10 13.50 20.03
CA LYS A 734 -26.12 13.34 21.13
C LYS A 734 -26.70 13.69 22.50
N ARG A 735 -27.59 14.67 22.55
CA ARG A 735 -28.27 15.16 23.76
C ARG A 735 -29.78 15.15 23.54
N LYS A 736 -30.29 14.07 22.92
CA LYS A 736 -31.69 14.00 22.44
C LYS A 736 -32.74 14.20 23.52
N MET A 737 -32.40 13.98 24.80
CA MET A 737 -33.32 14.11 25.94
C MET A 737 -33.29 15.50 26.60
N GLU A 738 -32.41 16.41 26.18
CA GLU A 738 -32.21 17.72 26.82
C GLU A 738 -32.92 18.83 26.03
N GLU A 739 -34.12 19.26 26.45
CA GLU A 739 -34.91 20.28 25.75
C GLU A 739 -34.13 21.60 25.50
N PHE A 740 -33.28 21.99 26.46
CA PHE A 740 -32.40 23.16 26.32
C PHE A 740 -31.49 23.05 25.08
N TRP A 741 -30.90 21.87 24.83
CA TRP A 741 -30.06 21.64 23.66
C TRP A 741 -30.82 21.79 22.34
N TRP A 742 -32.07 21.34 22.28
CA TRP A 742 -32.90 21.53 21.09
C TRP A 742 -33.14 23.02 20.80
N ASN A 743 -33.35 23.82 21.84
CA ASN A 743 -33.51 25.27 21.72
C ASN A 743 -32.21 25.96 21.28
N GLU A 744 -31.05 25.56 21.82
CA GLU A 744 -29.76 26.09 21.36
C GLU A 744 -29.52 25.80 19.88
N VAL A 745 -29.79 24.56 19.43
CA VAL A 745 -29.67 24.19 18.01
C VAL A 745 -30.63 25.01 17.16
N LYS A 746 -31.88 25.17 17.59
CA LYS A 746 -32.90 25.99 16.91
C LYS A 746 -32.44 27.44 16.74
N ASP A 747 -31.83 28.02 17.78
CA ASP A 747 -31.38 29.41 17.78
C ASP A 747 -30.08 29.60 16.98
N ALA A 748 -29.27 28.55 16.83
CA ALA A 748 -28.10 28.52 15.98
C ALA A 748 -28.41 28.30 14.48
N LEU A 749 -29.65 27.92 14.13
CA LEU A 749 -30.08 27.82 12.73
C LEU A 749 -30.29 29.22 12.13
N PHE A 750 -29.67 29.45 10.98
CA PHE A 750 -29.67 30.74 10.30
C PHE A 750 -31.04 31.10 9.71
N ASP A 751 -31.38 32.40 9.71
CA ASP A 751 -32.61 32.92 9.09
C ASP A 751 -32.38 33.31 7.63
N TYR A 752 -33.46 33.23 6.84
CA TYR A 752 -33.50 33.35 5.36
C TYR A 752 -33.11 34.69 4.76
N LEU A 753 -32.86 35.71 5.58
CA LEU A 753 -33.17 37.08 5.17
C LEU A 753 -32.16 37.70 4.19
N ASP A 754 -31.00 37.07 3.92
CA ASP A 754 -29.97 37.63 3.02
C ASP A 754 -29.25 36.65 2.07
N SER A 755 -29.57 35.34 2.00
CA SER A 755 -28.79 34.36 1.20
C SER A 755 -29.59 33.38 0.33
N GLU A 756 -28.96 32.90 -0.75
CA GLU A 756 -29.49 31.85 -1.63
C GLU A 756 -29.57 30.49 -0.89
N PHE A 757 -30.54 29.64 -1.23
CA PHE A 757 -30.84 28.36 -0.55
C PHE A 757 -29.62 27.41 -0.39
N GLU A 758 -28.65 27.47 -1.30
CA GLU A 758 -27.43 26.65 -1.26
C GLU A 758 -26.52 27.08 -0.09
N GLU A 759 -26.44 28.39 0.18
CA GLU A 759 -25.68 28.97 1.29
C GLU A 759 -26.26 28.57 2.65
N TYR A 760 -27.59 28.45 2.75
CA TYR A 760 -28.27 27.96 3.96
C TYR A 760 -27.92 26.49 4.27
N SER A 761 -27.87 25.63 3.24
CA SER A 761 -27.50 24.22 3.40
C SER A 761 -26.03 24.05 3.81
N LEU A 762 -25.14 24.90 3.28
CA LEU A 762 -23.72 24.93 3.64
C LEU A 762 -23.52 25.49 5.06
N ALA A 763 -24.25 26.52 5.47
CA ALA A 763 -24.20 27.06 6.82
C ALA A 763 -24.69 26.04 7.87
N THR A 764 -25.75 25.28 7.55
CA THR A 764 -26.21 24.16 8.37
C THR A 764 -25.17 23.04 8.42
N MET A 765 -24.50 22.76 7.30
CA MET A 765 -23.41 21.77 7.26
C MET A 765 -22.22 22.23 8.09
N GLN A 766 -21.87 23.52 8.08
CA GLN A 766 -20.85 24.11 8.95
C GLN A 766 -21.22 23.91 10.42
N LEU A 767 -22.49 24.14 10.81
CA LEU A 767 -22.98 23.87 12.17
C LEU A 767 -22.84 22.38 12.54
N SER A 768 -23.20 21.46 11.63
CA SER A 768 -23.02 20.02 11.85
C SER A 768 -21.56 19.65 12.03
N PHE A 769 -20.69 20.19 11.18
CA PHE A 769 -19.25 20.00 11.20
C PHE A 769 -18.61 20.51 12.49
N ASP A 770 -18.99 21.69 12.97
CA ASP A 770 -18.46 22.28 14.20
C ASP A 770 -18.82 21.46 15.45
N ASN A 771 -19.98 20.80 15.42
CA ASN A 771 -20.45 19.89 16.47
C ASN A 771 -19.88 18.46 16.38
N LEU A 772 -19.05 18.15 15.37
CA LEU A 772 -18.32 16.87 15.33
C LEU A 772 -17.12 16.89 16.29
N PRO A 773 -16.78 15.74 16.90
CA PRO A 773 -15.51 15.59 17.61
C PRO A 773 -14.33 15.91 16.68
N ASP A 774 -13.27 16.52 17.23
CA ASP A 774 -12.11 16.96 16.44
C ASP A 774 -11.41 15.81 15.71
N CYS A 775 -11.41 14.60 16.29
CA CYS A 775 -10.85 13.40 15.65
C CYS A 775 -11.62 12.95 14.39
N LEU A 776 -12.91 13.27 14.27
CA LEU A 776 -13.75 12.88 13.13
C LEU A 776 -13.71 13.89 11.98
N LYS A 777 -13.35 15.16 12.26
CA LYS A 777 -13.30 16.24 11.25
C LYS A 777 -12.33 15.90 10.10
N PRO A 778 -11.07 15.49 10.34
CA PRO A 778 -10.16 15.06 9.27
C PRO A 778 -10.70 13.86 8.48
N CYS A 779 -11.34 12.90 9.16
CA CYS A 779 -11.93 11.72 8.52
C CYS A 779 -13.03 12.09 7.51
N LEU A 780 -13.92 13.02 7.87
CA LEU A 780 -14.99 13.51 7.00
C LEU A 780 -14.44 14.30 5.81
N LEU A 781 -13.52 15.25 6.05
CA LEU A 781 -12.91 16.03 4.96
C LEU A 781 -12.17 15.14 3.97
N TYR A 782 -11.48 14.10 4.46
CA TYR A 782 -10.76 13.15 3.63
C TYR A 782 -11.67 12.37 2.67
N MET A 783 -12.95 12.18 3.00
CA MET A 783 -13.92 11.57 2.07
C MET A 783 -14.13 12.41 0.81
N GLY A 784 -13.84 13.72 0.85
CA GLY A 784 -13.83 14.59 -0.33
C GLY A 784 -12.79 14.21 -1.39
N MET A 785 -11.80 13.36 -1.06
CA MET A 785 -10.81 12.86 -2.03
C MET A 785 -11.42 11.88 -3.06
N PHE A 786 -12.57 11.29 -2.75
CA PHE A 786 -13.27 10.39 -3.65
C PHE A 786 -14.14 11.18 -4.64
N SER A 787 -14.53 10.54 -5.74
CA SER A 787 -15.51 11.16 -6.65
C SER A 787 -16.84 11.38 -5.95
N GLU A 788 -17.58 12.35 -6.47
CA GLU A 788 -18.94 12.65 -6.05
C GLU A 788 -19.82 11.41 -6.23
N ASP A 789 -20.70 11.15 -5.28
CA ASP A 789 -21.55 9.95 -5.19
C ASP A 789 -20.84 8.59 -5.23
N ALA A 790 -19.51 8.56 -5.06
CA ALA A 790 -18.77 7.34 -5.02
C ALA A 790 -19.25 6.43 -3.87
N ARG A 791 -19.55 5.17 -4.20
CA ARG A 791 -19.71 4.12 -3.19
C ARG A 791 -18.34 3.71 -2.66
N ILE A 792 -17.95 4.27 -1.53
CA ILE A 792 -16.64 4.06 -0.90
C ILE A 792 -16.65 2.74 -0.10
N PRO A 793 -15.76 1.78 -0.40
CA PRO A 793 -15.62 0.57 0.43
C PRO A 793 -15.10 0.93 1.83
N ALA A 794 -15.83 0.53 2.88
CA ALA A 794 -15.47 0.87 4.27
C ALA A 794 -14.06 0.38 4.64
N SER A 795 -13.66 -0.81 4.18
CA SER A 795 -12.31 -1.34 4.44
C SER A 795 -11.18 -0.52 3.79
N LYS A 796 -11.44 0.10 2.64
CA LYS A 796 -10.46 0.97 1.97
C LYS A 796 -10.32 2.27 2.76
N LEU A 797 -11.45 2.87 3.13
CA LEU A 797 -11.49 4.11 3.90
C LEU A 797 -10.79 3.98 5.26
N ILE A 798 -11.08 2.91 6.00
CA ILE A 798 -10.42 2.61 7.29
C ILE A 798 -8.90 2.48 7.11
N SER A 799 -8.45 1.74 6.09
CA SER A 799 -7.01 1.58 5.84
C SER A 799 -6.34 2.91 5.49
N LEU A 800 -7.04 3.82 4.81
CA LEU A 800 -6.54 5.15 4.50
C LEU A 800 -6.46 6.03 5.75
N TRP A 801 -7.50 6.07 6.59
CA TRP A 801 -7.48 6.84 7.83
C TRP A 801 -6.39 6.39 8.81
N ILE A 802 -6.14 5.07 8.89
CA ILE A 802 -5.02 4.50 9.66
C ILE A 802 -3.68 4.96 9.06
N ALA A 803 -3.50 4.87 7.74
CA ALA A 803 -2.26 5.28 7.07
C ALA A 803 -1.98 6.79 7.17
N GLU A 804 -3.02 7.63 7.17
CA GLU A 804 -2.92 9.07 7.43
C GLU A 804 -2.53 9.38 8.88
N GLY A 805 -2.89 8.49 9.81
CA GLY A 805 -2.74 8.70 11.25
C GLY A 805 -3.89 9.48 11.89
N PHE A 806 -5.10 9.43 11.33
CA PHE A 806 -6.28 10.08 11.92
C PHE A 806 -6.89 9.27 13.09
N VAL A 807 -6.56 7.99 13.17
CA VAL A 807 -7.11 7.08 14.18
C VAL A 807 -6.17 7.04 15.38
N GLU A 808 -6.69 7.37 16.56
CA GLU A 808 -5.89 7.41 17.78
C GLU A 808 -5.71 6.03 18.38
N ASN A 809 -4.51 5.74 18.90
CA ASN A 809 -4.23 4.51 19.64
C ASN A 809 -4.19 4.83 21.14
N THR A 810 -5.37 5.01 21.75
CA THR A 810 -5.55 5.51 23.14
C THR A 810 -5.61 4.40 24.20
N GLU A 811 -5.99 3.16 23.84
CA GLU A 811 -6.14 2.04 24.78
C GLU A 811 -5.27 0.84 24.38
N SER A 812 -4.41 0.36 25.29
CA SER A 812 -3.62 -0.86 25.07
C SER A 812 -4.54 -2.09 25.02
N GLY A 813 -5.05 -2.44 23.85
CA GLY A 813 -5.87 -3.63 23.65
C GLY A 813 -6.88 -3.58 22.50
N ARG A 814 -7.35 -2.38 22.10
CA ARG A 814 -8.24 -2.23 20.94
C ARG A 814 -7.46 -2.18 19.64
N LEU A 815 -8.02 -2.80 18.59
CA LEU A 815 -7.42 -2.77 17.25
C LEU A 815 -7.71 -1.43 16.57
N MET A 816 -6.73 -0.88 15.85
CA MET A 816 -6.93 0.36 15.08
C MET A 816 -8.08 0.25 14.07
N GLU A 817 -8.29 -0.93 13.50
CA GLU A 817 -9.39 -1.21 12.57
C GLU A 817 -10.76 -1.13 13.26
N GLU A 818 -10.85 -1.52 14.53
CA GLU A 818 -12.08 -1.43 15.33
C GLU A 818 -12.38 0.00 15.75
N GLU A 819 -11.35 0.75 16.17
CA GLU A 819 -11.47 2.17 16.51
C GLU A 819 -11.87 3.01 15.28
N ALA A 820 -11.25 2.74 14.13
CA ALA A 820 -11.61 3.37 12.86
C ALA A 820 -13.02 2.99 12.38
N GLU A 821 -13.47 1.74 12.64
CA GLU A 821 -14.85 1.33 12.39
C GLU A 821 -15.81 2.11 13.32
N GLY A 822 -15.42 2.35 14.57
CA GLY A 822 -16.12 3.24 15.51
C GLY A 822 -16.28 4.65 14.95
N TYR A 823 -15.19 5.26 14.47
CA TYR A 823 -15.22 6.60 13.86
C TYR A 823 -16.17 6.68 12.66
N LEU A 824 -16.17 5.65 11.80
CA LEU A 824 -17.12 5.56 10.68
C LEU A 824 -18.56 5.48 11.18
N MET A 825 -18.83 4.67 12.21
CA MET A 825 -20.15 4.54 12.79
C MET A 825 -20.62 5.83 13.46
N ASP A 826 -19.73 6.59 14.09
CA ASP A 826 -20.04 7.90 14.67
C ASP A 826 -20.40 8.93 13.59
N LEU A 827 -19.64 8.97 12.48
CA LEU A 827 -19.99 9.79 11.32
C LEU A 827 -21.35 9.40 10.73
N ILE A 828 -21.65 8.10 10.61
CA ILE A 828 -22.97 7.63 10.19
C ILE A 828 -24.05 8.04 11.21
N SER A 829 -23.76 7.98 12.51
CA SER A 829 -24.69 8.34 13.57
C SER A 829 -25.05 9.83 13.57
N SER A 830 -24.10 10.67 13.13
CA SER A 830 -24.27 12.12 12.92
C SER A 830 -24.94 12.48 11.58
N ASN A 831 -25.35 11.48 10.79
CA ASN A 831 -26.04 11.60 9.50
C ASN A 831 -25.26 12.33 8.38
N VAL A 832 -23.98 12.67 8.57
CA VAL A 832 -23.13 13.25 7.51
C VAL A 832 -22.61 12.20 6.53
N VAL A 833 -22.70 10.91 6.88
CA VAL A 833 -22.33 9.76 6.04
C VAL A 833 -23.51 8.80 5.90
N ILE A 834 -23.73 8.33 4.67
CA ILE A 834 -24.83 7.43 4.30
C ILE A 834 -24.30 6.01 4.13
N VAL A 835 -25.03 5.02 4.65
CA VAL A 835 -24.74 3.59 4.42
C VAL A 835 -25.29 3.16 3.07
N SER A 836 -24.43 2.97 2.08
CA SER A 836 -24.85 2.54 0.73
C SER A 836 -24.95 1.03 0.56
N LYS A 837 -24.26 0.24 1.40
CA LYS A 837 -24.34 -1.22 1.38
C LYS A 837 -23.94 -1.85 2.71
N LYS A 838 -24.70 -2.85 3.16
CA LYS A 838 -24.37 -3.69 4.32
C LYS A 838 -23.85 -5.08 3.94
N GLY A 839 -23.09 -5.68 4.85
CA GLY A 839 -22.72 -7.08 4.85
C GLY A 839 -23.84 -7.97 5.41
N TYR A 840 -23.63 -9.29 5.34
CA TYR A 840 -24.57 -10.30 5.88
C TYR A 840 -24.76 -10.23 7.39
N ASN A 841 -23.79 -9.65 8.10
CA ASN A 841 -23.78 -9.48 9.55
C ASN A 841 -24.25 -8.07 9.97
N GLY A 842 -24.90 -7.32 9.07
CA GLY A 842 -25.36 -5.95 9.33
C GLY A 842 -24.26 -4.87 9.33
N LYS A 843 -22.97 -5.25 9.34
CA LYS A 843 -21.85 -4.30 9.28
C LYS A 843 -21.82 -3.53 7.96
N VAL A 844 -21.30 -2.31 7.99
CA VAL A 844 -21.17 -1.44 6.81
C VAL A 844 -20.13 -2.01 5.85
N LYS A 845 -20.52 -2.24 4.60
CA LYS A 845 -19.64 -2.70 3.52
C LYS A 845 -19.19 -1.53 2.63
N CYS A 846 -20.15 -0.67 2.28
CA CYS A 846 -19.91 0.56 1.53
C CYS A 846 -20.66 1.71 2.20
N CYS A 847 -20.07 2.89 2.13
CA CYS A 847 -20.65 4.16 2.54
C CYS A 847 -20.60 5.15 1.38
N GLN A 848 -21.29 6.28 1.52
CA GLN A 848 -21.34 7.37 0.55
C GLN A 848 -21.55 8.68 1.31
N VAL A 849 -21.09 9.79 0.75
CA VAL A 849 -21.35 11.15 1.25
C VAL A 849 -22.30 11.82 0.28
N HIS A 850 -23.28 12.56 0.80
CA HIS A 850 -24.21 13.33 -0.03
C HIS A 850 -23.46 14.43 -0.78
N ASP A 851 -23.86 14.76 -2.01
CA ASP A 851 -23.23 15.76 -2.88
C ASP A 851 -22.95 17.13 -2.20
N VAL A 852 -23.91 17.72 -1.47
CA VAL A 852 -23.77 18.96 -0.70
C VAL A 852 -22.72 18.83 0.41
N VAL A 853 -22.66 17.68 1.09
CA VAL A 853 -21.65 17.41 2.12
C VAL A 853 -20.27 17.22 1.47
N HIS A 854 -20.21 16.58 0.30
CA HIS A 854 -18.98 16.45 -0.48
C HIS A 854 -18.46 17.83 -0.92
N HIS A 855 -19.35 18.69 -1.42
CA HIS A 855 -19.05 20.07 -1.80
C HIS A 855 -18.50 20.87 -0.62
N PHE A 856 -19.18 20.82 0.52
CA PHE A 856 -18.70 21.41 1.78
C PHE A 856 -17.29 20.91 2.13
N CYS A 857 -17.04 19.60 2.06
CA CYS A 857 -15.72 19.04 2.32
C CYS A 857 -14.65 19.58 1.38
N LEU A 858 -14.97 19.80 0.09
CA LEU A 858 -14.05 20.39 -0.89
C LEU A 858 -13.74 21.85 -0.60
N GLU A 859 -14.76 22.66 -0.33
CA GLU A 859 -14.61 24.08 -0.01
C GLU A 859 -13.83 24.26 1.28
N LYS A 860 -14.25 23.57 2.35
CA LYS A 860 -13.57 23.60 3.64
C LYS A 860 -12.12 23.15 3.54
N SER A 861 -11.85 22.15 2.72
CA SER A 861 -10.48 21.68 2.46
C SER A 861 -9.63 22.70 1.72
N ARG A 862 -10.22 23.52 0.84
CA ARG A 862 -9.52 24.62 0.13
C ARG A 862 -9.21 25.77 1.07
N GLU A 863 -10.19 26.21 1.88
CA GLU A 863 -10.03 27.25 2.90
C GLU A 863 -8.86 26.95 3.84
N GLU A 864 -8.78 25.70 4.27
CA GLU A 864 -7.82 25.24 5.28
C GLU A 864 -6.61 24.53 4.67
N LYS A 865 -6.49 24.51 3.33
CA LYS A 865 -5.38 23.87 2.59
C LYS A 865 -5.16 22.39 2.92
N PHE A 866 -6.18 21.70 3.45
CA PHE A 866 -6.12 20.32 3.93
C PHE A 866 -5.87 19.34 2.79
N MET A 867 -6.59 19.51 1.68
CA MET A 867 -6.47 18.70 0.48
C MET A 867 -6.86 19.47 -0.79
N LEU A 868 -6.40 18.97 -1.93
CA LEU A 868 -6.76 19.46 -3.25
C LEU A 868 -7.30 18.30 -4.10
N ALA A 869 -8.58 18.36 -4.46
CA ALA A 869 -9.16 17.46 -5.45
C ALA A 869 -9.12 18.13 -6.83
N VAL A 870 -8.41 17.51 -7.77
CA VAL A 870 -8.27 17.98 -9.16
C VAL A 870 -9.20 17.15 -10.04
N LYS A 871 -10.20 17.80 -10.64
CA LYS A 871 -11.19 17.23 -11.58
C LYS A 871 -11.10 17.95 -12.93
N GLY A 872 -11.29 17.26 -14.07
CA GLY A 872 -11.50 17.90 -15.38
C GLY A 872 -10.39 17.70 -16.43
N GLN A 873 -10.46 18.48 -17.52
CA GLN A 873 -9.50 18.41 -18.64
C GLN A 873 -8.20 19.14 -18.31
N TYR A 874 -7.08 18.55 -18.74
CA TYR A 874 -5.70 19.00 -18.48
C TYR A 874 -5.43 20.49 -18.80
N ILE A 875 -6.11 21.08 -19.79
CA ILE A 875 -5.80 22.42 -20.34
C ILE A 875 -6.12 23.55 -19.34
N GLN A 876 -6.92 23.29 -18.30
CA GLN A 876 -7.42 24.32 -17.39
C GLN A 876 -6.55 24.57 -16.15
N PHE A 877 -5.44 23.85 -15.92
CA PHE A 877 -4.73 23.88 -14.63
C PHE A 877 -3.25 24.29 -14.71
N GLN A 878 -2.84 25.25 -13.87
CA GLN A 878 -1.44 25.65 -13.70
C GLN A 878 -0.77 24.87 -12.54
N PRO A 879 0.45 24.33 -12.70
CA PRO A 879 1.15 23.56 -11.64
C PRO A 879 1.54 24.36 -10.38
N LEU A 880 1.58 25.70 -10.46
CA LEU A 880 1.99 26.58 -9.36
C LEU A 880 0.99 26.60 -8.18
N ASP A 881 -0.18 26.00 -8.33
CA ASP A 881 -1.29 26.05 -7.38
C ASP A 881 -1.42 24.80 -6.48
N TRP A 882 -0.59 23.76 -6.66
CA TRP A 882 -0.75 22.48 -5.94
C TRP A 882 -0.08 22.48 -4.56
N LYS A 883 -0.49 23.42 -3.70
CA LYS A 883 0.04 23.58 -2.32
C LYS A 883 -0.62 22.66 -1.28
N GLY A 884 -1.58 21.83 -1.70
CA GLY A 884 -2.27 20.91 -0.80
C GLY A 884 -1.33 19.83 -0.25
N SER A 885 -1.41 19.55 1.05
CA SER A 885 -0.67 18.44 1.67
C SER A 885 -1.19 17.06 1.24
N ARG A 886 -2.38 17.00 0.63
CA ARG A 886 -3.03 15.80 0.09
C ARG A 886 -3.64 16.15 -1.26
N VAL A 887 -3.42 15.30 -2.26
CA VAL A 887 -3.90 15.56 -3.61
C VAL A 887 -4.63 14.33 -4.15
N SER A 888 -5.81 14.56 -4.73
CA SER A 888 -6.56 13.56 -5.49
C SER A 888 -6.65 14.00 -6.95
N PHE A 889 -6.39 13.08 -7.87
CA PHE A 889 -6.52 13.31 -9.30
C PHE A 889 -7.64 12.46 -9.89
N SER A 890 -8.54 13.10 -10.63
CA SER A 890 -9.56 12.45 -11.43
C SER A 890 -9.51 12.97 -12.86
N PHE A 891 -8.71 12.33 -13.71
CA PHE A 891 -8.56 12.70 -15.14
C PHE A 891 -9.31 11.70 -16.04
N SER A 892 -10.06 12.23 -17.01
CA SER A 892 -10.80 11.42 -18.00
C SER A 892 -9.94 10.92 -19.16
N GLU A 893 -8.80 11.56 -19.47
CA GLU A 893 -7.87 11.13 -20.52
C GLU A 893 -6.39 11.35 -20.17
N GLU A 894 -5.57 10.38 -20.61
CA GLU A 894 -4.11 10.38 -20.78
C GLU A 894 -3.24 11.19 -19.80
N LEU A 895 -2.94 10.57 -18.65
CA LEU A 895 -1.80 10.93 -17.77
C LEU A 895 -0.43 10.98 -18.50
N SER A 896 -0.33 10.44 -19.71
CA SER A 896 0.86 10.57 -20.56
C SER A 896 1.15 12.03 -20.95
N LYS A 897 0.11 12.86 -21.14
CA LYS A 897 0.27 14.32 -21.37
C LYS A 897 0.72 15.04 -20.10
N PHE A 898 0.22 14.63 -18.94
CA PHE A 898 0.68 15.09 -17.63
C PHE A 898 2.19 14.79 -17.44
N ALA A 899 2.63 13.56 -17.70
CA ALA A 899 4.05 13.16 -17.64
C ALA A 899 4.94 13.98 -18.60
N SER A 900 4.41 14.36 -19.78
CA SER A 900 5.14 15.14 -20.79
C SER A 900 5.34 16.63 -20.46
N LEU A 901 4.52 17.21 -19.58
CA LEU A 901 4.64 18.60 -19.12
C LEU A 901 5.31 18.71 -17.76
N VAL A 902 5.15 17.69 -16.94
CA VAL A 902 5.91 17.49 -15.71
C VAL A 902 7.41 17.32 -15.99
N SER A 903 7.81 16.82 -17.17
CA SER A 903 9.22 16.82 -17.60
C SER A 903 9.74 18.20 -18.04
N LYS A 904 8.85 19.18 -18.27
CA LYS A 904 9.18 20.55 -18.73
C LYS A 904 9.06 21.62 -17.64
N THR A 905 8.43 21.34 -16.51
CA THR A 905 8.16 22.30 -15.42
C THR A 905 9.02 22.03 -14.18
N GLN A 906 9.36 23.08 -13.42
CA GLN A 906 9.93 22.94 -12.07
C GLN A 906 8.92 22.19 -11.17
N LYS A 907 9.41 21.18 -10.42
CA LYS A 907 8.73 20.35 -9.39
C LYS A 907 7.19 20.50 -9.35
N PRO A 908 6.41 19.61 -9.99
CA PRO A 908 4.96 19.75 -10.11
C PRO A 908 4.19 19.57 -8.79
N PHE A 909 4.80 18.90 -7.80
CA PHE A 909 4.18 18.60 -6.52
C PHE A 909 4.85 19.38 -5.40
N HIS A 910 4.05 19.77 -4.41
CA HIS A 910 4.58 20.35 -3.19
C HIS A 910 5.45 19.33 -2.45
N GLN A 911 6.60 19.79 -1.94
CA GLN A 911 7.58 18.95 -1.23
C GLN A 911 7.01 18.31 0.07
N HIS A 912 5.89 18.83 0.57
CA HIS A 912 5.20 18.34 1.78
C HIS A 912 3.96 17.48 1.45
N LEU A 913 3.87 16.93 0.23
CA LEU A 913 2.78 16.02 -0.14
C LEU A 913 2.82 14.74 0.70
N ARG A 914 1.72 14.45 1.38
CA ARG A 914 1.50 13.27 2.22
C ARG A 914 0.68 12.19 1.51
N SER A 915 -0.20 12.58 0.60
CA SER A 915 -1.16 11.65 0.00
C SER A 915 -1.39 11.96 -1.45
N LEU A 916 -1.33 10.92 -2.28
CA LEU A 916 -1.59 10.98 -3.70
C LEU A 916 -2.55 9.85 -4.08
N ILE A 917 -3.79 10.19 -4.41
CA ILE A 917 -4.82 9.23 -4.83
C ILE A 917 -5.24 9.55 -6.26
N THR A 918 -5.39 8.51 -7.06
CA THR A 918 -5.97 8.59 -8.40
C THR A 918 -7.36 7.96 -8.40
N ALA A 919 -8.35 8.69 -8.89
CA ALA A 919 -9.73 8.27 -9.04
C ALA A 919 -10.11 8.25 -10.53
N ASN A 920 -11.09 7.41 -10.88
CA ASN A 920 -11.61 7.18 -12.23
C ASN A 920 -10.61 6.50 -13.19
N GLY A 921 -11.06 5.40 -13.79
CA GLY A 921 -10.22 4.51 -14.59
C GLY A 921 -9.84 5.13 -15.94
N GLY A 922 -8.56 5.01 -16.32
CA GLY A 922 -8.09 5.32 -17.66
C GLY A 922 -7.45 4.11 -18.34
N LYS A 923 -7.13 4.23 -19.63
CA LYS A 923 -6.33 3.22 -20.36
C LYS A 923 -4.92 3.08 -19.75
N SER A 924 -4.23 2.00 -20.10
CA SER A 924 -2.86 1.69 -19.68
C SER A 924 -1.92 2.88 -19.88
N ILE A 925 -1.05 3.12 -18.91
CA ILE A 925 -0.03 4.17 -18.98
C ILE A 925 1.32 3.52 -19.19
N ASP A 926 2.01 3.90 -20.26
CA ASP A 926 3.37 3.39 -20.55
C ASP A 926 4.41 3.95 -19.57
N VAL A 927 4.21 5.16 -19.03
CA VAL A 927 5.16 5.81 -18.11
C VAL A 927 4.42 6.64 -17.05
N ILE A 928 4.30 6.12 -15.83
CA ILE A 928 4.06 6.96 -14.65
C ILE A 928 5.37 7.72 -14.37
N PRO A 929 5.34 9.03 -14.01
CA PRO A 929 6.53 9.79 -13.64
C PRO A 929 7.13 9.34 -12.29
N PHE A 930 7.51 8.06 -12.19
CA PHE A 930 8.03 7.45 -10.96
C PHE A 930 9.27 8.16 -10.43
N CYS A 931 10.11 8.73 -11.31
CA CYS A 931 11.26 9.54 -10.89
C CYS A 931 10.84 10.70 -9.99
N GLN A 932 9.75 11.41 -10.31
CA GLN A 932 9.27 12.52 -9.48
C GLN A 932 8.46 12.05 -8.28
N ILE A 933 7.70 10.96 -8.41
CA ILE A 933 7.04 10.36 -7.25
C ILE A 933 8.09 9.96 -6.22
N SER A 934 9.24 9.42 -6.64
CA SER A 934 10.33 9.04 -5.75
C SER A 934 11.01 10.22 -5.03
N GLU A 935 10.80 11.46 -5.48
CA GLU A 935 11.25 12.67 -4.78
C GLU A 935 10.32 13.05 -3.61
N LEU A 936 9.11 12.50 -3.54
CA LEU A 936 8.09 12.80 -2.52
C LEU A 936 8.34 12.01 -1.22
N ARG A 937 9.50 12.20 -0.59
CA ARG A 937 9.94 11.38 0.56
C ARG A 937 9.01 11.40 1.79
N LEU A 938 8.11 12.39 1.88
CA LEU A 938 7.11 12.56 2.95
C LEU A 938 5.76 11.85 2.69
N LEU A 939 5.63 11.17 1.55
CA LEU A 939 4.40 10.51 1.13
C LEU A 939 4.06 9.33 2.06
N LYS A 940 2.90 9.40 2.72
CA LYS A 940 2.31 8.35 3.57
C LYS A 940 1.34 7.46 2.78
N VAL A 941 0.61 8.02 1.82
CA VAL A 941 -0.41 7.32 1.03
C VAL A 941 -0.17 7.48 -0.47
N LEU A 942 -0.08 6.37 -1.19
CA LEU A 942 -0.01 6.32 -2.66
C LEU A 942 -1.04 5.33 -3.21
N ASP A 943 -2.06 5.83 -3.91
CA ASP A 943 -3.05 5.02 -4.63
C ASP A 943 -3.05 5.33 -6.12
N LEU A 944 -2.38 4.48 -6.89
CA LEU A 944 -2.31 4.47 -8.34
C LEU A 944 -3.14 3.31 -8.94
N SER A 945 -4.06 2.73 -8.16
CA SER A 945 -4.77 1.50 -8.54
C SER A 945 -5.88 1.70 -9.59
N SER A 946 -6.04 2.94 -10.08
CA SER A 946 -6.95 3.34 -11.14
C SER A 946 -6.32 3.24 -12.54
N TYR A 947 -4.99 3.08 -12.63
CA TYR A 947 -4.25 2.98 -13.89
C TYR A 947 -3.38 1.73 -13.94
N THR A 948 -3.32 1.09 -15.11
CA THR A 948 -2.52 -0.12 -15.31
C THR A 948 -1.11 0.24 -15.81
N VAL A 949 -0.11 -0.38 -15.19
CA VAL A 949 1.30 -0.31 -15.61
C VAL A 949 1.77 -1.70 -16.03
N GLU A 950 2.56 -1.80 -17.09
CA GLU A 950 3.03 -3.12 -17.57
C GLU A 950 4.04 -3.76 -16.58
N PHE A 951 5.04 -3.00 -16.13
CA PHE A 951 6.10 -3.47 -15.24
C PHE A 951 6.31 -2.52 -14.06
N LEU A 952 6.35 -3.07 -12.84
CA LEU A 952 6.62 -2.30 -11.64
C LEU A 952 7.45 -3.13 -10.64
N SER A 953 8.45 -2.51 -10.00
CA SER A 953 9.24 -3.13 -8.94
C SER A 953 9.11 -2.34 -7.64
N LEU A 954 9.14 -3.03 -6.50
CA LEU A 954 9.04 -2.41 -5.18
C LEU A 954 10.21 -1.47 -4.91
N ALA A 955 11.42 -1.74 -5.46
CA ALA A 955 12.57 -0.85 -5.34
C ALA A 955 12.31 0.57 -5.88
N THR A 956 11.37 0.73 -6.83
CA THR A 956 10.94 2.04 -7.36
C THR A 956 10.44 2.96 -6.23
N PHE A 957 9.85 2.39 -5.18
CA PHE A 957 9.30 3.12 -4.05
C PHE A 957 10.25 3.21 -2.85
N LYS A 958 11.46 2.62 -2.94
CA LYS A 958 12.44 2.64 -1.85
C LYS A 958 12.75 4.04 -1.29
N PRO A 959 12.76 5.13 -2.09
CA PRO A 959 12.94 6.48 -1.55
C PRO A 959 11.79 6.97 -0.64
N LEU A 960 10.61 6.33 -0.71
CA LEU A 960 9.41 6.68 0.03
C LEU A 960 9.37 5.96 1.39
N ASN A 961 10.34 6.27 2.25
CA ASN A 961 10.51 5.59 3.53
C ASN A 961 9.35 5.81 4.52
N GLN A 962 8.51 6.83 4.30
CA GLN A 962 7.33 7.11 5.13
C GLN A 962 6.03 6.45 4.63
N LEU A 963 6.10 5.70 3.53
CA LEU A 963 4.91 5.15 2.89
C LEU A 963 4.26 4.07 3.76
N LYS A 964 3.00 4.30 4.13
CA LYS A 964 2.16 3.41 4.95
C LYS A 964 1.11 2.68 4.12
N TYR A 965 0.62 3.30 3.04
CA TYR A 965 -0.37 2.72 2.14
C TYR A 965 0.12 2.78 0.69
N LEU A 966 0.19 1.62 0.05
CA LEU A 966 0.50 1.49 -1.37
C LEU A 966 -0.60 0.68 -2.07
N ALA A 967 -1.28 1.29 -3.03
CA ALA A 967 -2.19 0.60 -3.93
C ALA A 967 -1.80 0.85 -5.39
N VAL A 968 -1.54 -0.21 -6.15
CA VAL A 968 -1.09 -0.12 -7.55
C VAL A 968 -1.81 -1.15 -8.40
N TRP A 969 -1.92 -0.89 -9.69
CA TRP A 969 -2.25 -1.90 -10.68
C TRP A 969 -1.06 -2.10 -11.62
N ALA A 970 -0.42 -3.27 -11.53
CA ALA A 970 0.68 -3.65 -12.40
C ALA A 970 0.41 -5.02 -13.02
N GLU A 971 0.62 -5.18 -14.33
CA GLU A 971 0.52 -6.50 -14.97
C GLU A 971 1.60 -7.44 -14.42
N LYS A 972 2.83 -6.94 -14.28
CA LYS A 972 3.95 -7.63 -13.64
C LYS A 972 4.51 -6.79 -12.49
N PHE A 973 4.46 -7.34 -11.29
CA PHE A 973 5.00 -6.72 -10.08
C PHE A 973 6.12 -7.58 -9.49
N TYR A 974 7.25 -6.93 -9.15
CA TYR A 974 8.44 -7.60 -8.62
C TYR A 974 8.81 -7.08 -7.23
N PHE A 975 9.22 -8.00 -6.35
CA PHE A 975 9.88 -7.68 -5.09
C PHE A 975 11.39 -7.81 -5.28
N ASP A 976 12.12 -6.71 -5.10
CA ASP A 976 13.58 -6.72 -5.16
C ASP A 976 14.18 -7.13 -3.82
N PRO A 977 15.26 -7.93 -3.80
CA PRO A 977 15.93 -8.30 -2.56
C PRO A 977 16.43 -7.08 -1.77
N GLY A 978 16.16 -7.05 -0.46
CA GLY A 978 16.58 -5.96 0.43
C GLY A 978 15.87 -4.62 0.20
N SER A 979 14.80 -4.59 -0.61
CA SER A 979 13.98 -3.40 -0.85
C SER A 979 12.70 -3.47 -0.02
N HIS A 980 12.83 -3.22 1.28
CA HIS A 980 11.71 -3.12 2.21
C HIS A 980 11.23 -1.68 2.34
N LEU A 981 9.92 -1.51 2.41
CA LEU A 981 9.31 -0.26 2.86
C LEU A 981 9.09 -0.40 4.38
N PRO A 982 9.86 0.32 5.22
CA PRO A 982 9.91 0.05 6.66
C PRO A 982 8.61 0.37 7.40
N HIS A 983 7.76 1.22 6.81
CA HIS A 983 6.53 1.71 7.41
C HIS A 983 5.25 1.23 6.74
N ILE A 984 5.34 0.33 5.76
CA ILE A 984 4.17 -0.09 5.01
C ILE A 984 3.21 -0.90 5.89
N GLU A 985 1.98 -0.44 6.00
CA GLU A 985 0.90 -1.05 6.77
C GLU A 985 -0.13 -1.71 5.84
N THR A 986 -0.37 -1.14 4.65
CA THR A 986 -1.29 -1.68 3.65
C THR A 986 -0.63 -1.76 2.27
N LEU A 987 -0.59 -2.97 1.70
CA LEU A 987 -0.10 -3.25 0.36
C LEU A 987 -1.21 -3.87 -0.50
N ILE A 988 -1.63 -3.16 -1.55
CA ILE A 988 -2.63 -3.61 -2.52
C ILE A 988 -1.99 -3.62 -3.91
N VAL A 989 -1.86 -4.81 -4.50
CA VAL A 989 -1.32 -4.98 -5.84
C VAL A 989 -2.37 -5.66 -6.70
N LYS A 990 -3.06 -4.88 -7.55
CA LYS A 990 -3.92 -5.46 -8.59
C LYS A 990 -3.03 -5.94 -9.72
N ASN A 991 -3.08 -7.23 -10.03
CA ASN A 991 -2.25 -7.81 -11.08
C ASN A 991 -3.01 -8.88 -11.87
N PHE A 992 -2.93 -8.77 -13.19
CA PHE A 992 -3.51 -9.71 -14.15
C PHE A 992 -2.81 -9.55 -15.50
N PRO A 993 -2.54 -10.62 -16.27
CA PRO A 993 -2.82 -12.03 -15.98
C PRO A 993 -1.76 -12.73 -15.11
N TYR A 994 -0.59 -12.10 -14.90
CA TYR A 994 0.56 -12.72 -14.23
C TYR A 994 0.41 -12.79 -12.72
N ARG A 995 1.12 -13.73 -12.09
CA ARG A 995 1.18 -13.88 -10.62
C ARG A 995 2.35 -13.08 -10.04
N VAL A 996 2.17 -12.52 -8.86
CA VAL A 996 3.25 -11.89 -8.09
C VAL A 996 3.98 -12.97 -7.29
N ARG A 997 5.30 -13.03 -7.39
CA ARG A 997 6.12 -13.93 -6.56
C ARG A 997 6.50 -13.22 -5.26
N LEU A 998 6.10 -13.80 -4.13
CA LEU A 998 6.41 -13.29 -2.79
C LEU A 998 7.72 -13.93 -2.29
N PRO A 999 8.81 -13.16 -2.13
CA PRO A 999 10.05 -13.65 -1.55
C PRO A 999 9.93 -13.81 -0.02
N VAL A 1000 10.91 -14.47 0.61
CA VAL A 1000 11.01 -14.58 2.09
C VAL A 1000 10.91 -13.23 2.78
N SER A 1001 11.53 -12.24 2.16
CA SER A 1001 11.66 -10.89 2.68
C SER A 1001 10.31 -10.15 2.74
N PHE A 1002 9.25 -10.67 2.10
CA PHE A 1002 7.87 -10.21 2.35
C PHE A 1002 7.45 -10.44 3.82
N LEU A 1003 7.92 -11.52 4.44
CA LEU A 1003 7.65 -11.86 5.85
C LEU A 1003 8.45 -10.99 6.84
N GLU A 1004 9.38 -10.17 6.36
CA GLU A 1004 10.19 -9.25 7.17
C GLU A 1004 9.56 -7.86 7.27
N ILE A 1005 8.40 -7.63 6.64
CA ILE A 1005 7.70 -6.35 6.66
C ILE A 1005 6.85 -6.24 7.94
N GLU A 1006 7.51 -6.01 9.08
CA GLU A 1006 6.95 -6.12 10.43
C GLU A 1006 5.67 -5.30 10.67
N LYS A 1007 5.55 -4.11 10.06
CA LYS A 1007 4.40 -3.20 10.23
C LYS A 1007 3.21 -3.55 9.32
N LEU A 1008 3.34 -4.53 8.44
CA LEU A 1008 2.30 -4.88 7.47
C LEU A 1008 1.05 -5.44 8.18
N ARG A 1009 -0.10 -4.81 7.91
CA ARG A 1009 -1.41 -5.18 8.45
C ARG A 1009 -2.31 -5.79 7.38
N HIS A 1010 -2.29 -5.23 6.18
CA HIS A 1010 -3.16 -5.64 5.08
C HIS A 1010 -2.37 -5.92 3.80
N ALA A 1011 -2.52 -7.12 3.27
CA ALA A 1011 -1.94 -7.53 1.99
C ALA A 1011 -3.03 -8.09 1.07
N HIS A 1012 -3.22 -7.46 -0.09
CA HIS A 1012 -4.22 -7.87 -1.08
C HIS A 1012 -3.61 -7.87 -2.48
N PHE A 1013 -3.60 -9.04 -3.11
CA PHE A 1013 -3.09 -9.22 -4.46
C PHE A 1013 -4.22 -9.52 -5.45
N GLY A 1014 -3.98 -9.35 -6.75
CA GLY A 1014 -4.81 -9.96 -7.78
C GLY A 1014 -4.60 -11.48 -7.80
N ARG A 1015 -3.34 -11.89 -7.88
CA ARG A 1015 -2.84 -13.27 -7.73
C ARG A 1015 -1.40 -13.25 -7.22
N ALA A 1016 -1.10 -13.90 -6.10
CA ALA A 1016 0.26 -14.01 -5.60
C ALA A 1016 0.62 -15.44 -5.21
N GLU A 1017 1.88 -15.84 -5.39
CA GLU A 1017 2.42 -17.15 -5.00
C GLU A 1017 3.68 -16.94 -4.18
N PHE A 1018 3.88 -17.74 -3.12
CA PHE A 1018 5.13 -17.72 -2.39
C PHE A 1018 6.22 -18.43 -3.18
N ASP A 1019 7.45 -17.92 -3.06
CA ASP A 1019 8.60 -18.63 -3.60
C ASP A 1019 8.77 -19.99 -2.89
N LYS A 1020 8.81 -21.07 -3.67
CA LYS A 1020 8.80 -22.46 -3.15
C LYS A 1020 10.04 -22.75 -2.31
N HIS A 1021 11.19 -22.15 -2.62
CA HIS A 1021 12.42 -22.34 -1.85
C HIS A 1021 12.49 -21.45 -0.60
N GLY A 1022 11.83 -20.29 -0.64
CA GLY A 1022 11.99 -19.24 0.36
C GLY A 1022 11.14 -19.39 1.64
N LEU A 1023 10.01 -20.10 1.57
CA LEU A 1023 9.12 -20.28 2.74
C LEU A 1023 9.81 -20.96 3.94
N PHE A 1024 10.98 -21.60 3.74
CA PHE A 1024 11.63 -22.47 4.71
C PHE A 1024 12.74 -21.81 5.55
N GLU A 1025 13.21 -20.61 5.21
CA GLU A 1025 14.50 -20.10 5.73
C GLU A 1025 14.46 -18.76 6.50
N GLY A 1026 13.30 -18.27 6.94
CA GLY A 1026 13.22 -17.02 7.73
C GLY A 1026 12.92 -17.22 9.22
N SER A 1027 13.28 -16.28 10.09
CA SER A 1027 12.88 -16.26 11.52
C SER A 1027 11.78 -15.23 11.86
N SER A 1028 11.50 -14.26 10.99
CA SER A 1028 10.61 -13.12 11.28
C SER A 1028 9.12 -13.44 11.19
N ASN A 1029 8.32 -13.07 12.20
CA ASN A 1029 6.87 -13.24 12.20
C ASN A 1029 6.15 -11.94 11.82
N LEU A 1030 5.07 -12.06 11.05
CA LEU A 1030 4.17 -10.94 10.72
C LEU A 1030 3.02 -10.88 11.73
N GLU A 1031 3.34 -10.52 12.97
CA GLU A 1031 2.35 -10.46 14.07
C GLU A 1031 1.29 -9.35 13.87
N ASN A 1032 1.61 -8.33 13.08
CA ASN A 1032 0.68 -7.24 12.78
C ASN A 1032 -0.28 -7.58 11.63
N LEU A 1033 -0.01 -8.64 10.85
CA LEU A 1033 -0.79 -8.97 9.65
C LEU A 1033 -2.17 -9.50 10.02
N ARG A 1034 -3.22 -8.78 9.59
CA ARG A 1034 -4.64 -9.11 9.84
C ARG A 1034 -5.34 -9.65 8.60
N ILE A 1035 -4.94 -9.20 7.42
CA ILE A 1035 -5.59 -9.56 6.15
C ILE A 1035 -4.54 -10.02 5.15
N LEU A 1036 -4.69 -11.25 4.66
CA LEU A 1036 -3.92 -11.80 3.55
C LEU A 1036 -4.85 -12.39 2.50
N LYS A 1037 -4.87 -11.83 1.29
CA LYS A 1037 -5.84 -12.20 0.24
C LYS A 1037 -5.19 -12.58 -1.08
N LYS A 1038 -5.81 -13.55 -1.75
CA LYS A 1038 -5.52 -14.00 -3.13
C LYS A 1038 -4.14 -14.64 -3.31
N ILE A 1039 -3.72 -15.41 -2.30
CA ILE A 1039 -2.58 -16.31 -2.44
C ILE A 1039 -3.02 -17.53 -3.23
N VAL A 1040 -2.27 -17.95 -4.24
CA VAL A 1040 -2.55 -19.07 -5.14
C VAL A 1040 -1.35 -20.00 -5.21
N GLY A 1041 -1.59 -21.28 -5.49
CA GLY A 1041 -0.51 -22.26 -5.60
C GLY A 1041 0.18 -22.56 -4.28
N PHE A 1042 -0.49 -22.37 -3.13
CA PHE A 1042 0.13 -22.59 -1.83
C PHE A 1042 0.33 -24.10 -1.57
N PRO A 1043 1.47 -24.53 -1.01
CA PRO A 1043 1.72 -25.92 -0.64
C PRO A 1043 0.90 -26.33 0.59
N ILE A 1044 0.09 -27.38 0.46
CA ILE A 1044 -0.87 -27.85 1.48
C ILE A 1044 -0.16 -28.31 2.75
N ASP A 1045 0.96 -29.01 2.61
CA ASP A 1045 1.77 -29.59 3.68
C ASP A 1045 2.47 -28.53 4.57
N ARG A 1046 2.36 -27.24 4.22
CA ARG A 1046 3.04 -26.13 4.91
C ARG A 1046 2.10 -25.08 5.49
N LEU A 1047 0.85 -25.45 5.72
CA LEU A 1047 -0.14 -24.58 6.34
C LEU A 1047 0.21 -24.23 7.81
N ASP A 1048 0.95 -25.12 8.48
CA ASP A 1048 1.50 -24.91 9.83
C ASP A 1048 2.49 -23.73 9.86
N VAL A 1049 3.31 -23.58 8.82
CA VAL A 1049 4.27 -22.47 8.67
C VAL A 1049 3.51 -21.16 8.57
N LEU A 1050 2.48 -21.09 7.73
CA LEU A 1050 1.65 -19.88 7.62
C LEU A 1050 1.00 -19.52 8.95
N SER A 1051 0.48 -20.52 9.67
CA SER A 1051 -0.17 -20.32 10.97
C SER A 1051 0.79 -19.78 12.03
N ARG A 1052 2.04 -20.26 12.03
CA ARG A 1052 3.10 -19.82 12.95
C ARG A 1052 3.67 -18.45 12.59
N ARG A 1053 3.81 -18.15 11.29
CA ARG A 1053 4.41 -16.89 10.80
C ARG A 1053 3.41 -15.73 10.79
N CYS A 1054 2.12 -16.00 10.70
CA CYS A 1054 1.04 -15.00 10.65
C CYS A 1054 -0.07 -15.33 11.68
N PRO A 1055 0.23 -15.37 12.99
CA PRO A 1055 -0.67 -15.94 14.01
C PRO A 1055 -1.96 -15.13 14.24
N ASN A 1056 -1.93 -13.84 13.89
CA ASN A 1056 -2.94 -12.84 14.22
C ASN A 1056 -3.90 -12.51 13.05
N LEU A 1057 -3.95 -13.40 12.04
CA LEU A 1057 -4.80 -13.23 10.87
C LEU A 1057 -6.29 -13.27 11.21
N GLN A 1058 -7.03 -12.30 10.68
CA GLN A 1058 -8.49 -12.21 10.78
C GLN A 1058 -9.20 -12.59 9.47
N GLN A 1059 -8.53 -12.39 8.33
CA GLN A 1059 -9.05 -12.75 7.02
C GLN A 1059 -7.97 -13.40 6.17
N LEU A 1060 -8.24 -14.61 5.67
CA LEU A 1060 -7.35 -15.37 4.80
C LEU A 1060 -8.09 -15.83 3.54
N GLU A 1061 -7.48 -15.58 2.37
CA GLU A 1061 -7.92 -16.15 1.09
C GLU A 1061 -6.73 -16.80 0.39
N ILE A 1062 -6.78 -18.13 0.28
CA ILE A 1062 -5.69 -18.97 -0.20
C ILE A 1062 -6.22 -20.04 -1.16
N GLY A 1063 -5.43 -20.33 -2.19
CA GLY A 1063 -5.70 -21.37 -3.18
C GLY A 1063 -4.53 -22.33 -3.31
N PHE A 1064 -4.81 -23.62 -3.41
CA PHE A 1064 -3.82 -24.69 -3.42
C PHE A 1064 -3.50 -25.15 -4.84
N GLY A 1065 -2.22 -25.31 -5.17
CA GLY A 1065 -1.80 -25.68 -6.54
C GLY A 1065 -1.99 -27.17 -6.87
N ASP A 1066 -1.91 -27.48 -8.16
CA ASP A 1066 -1.80 -28.85 -8.70
C ASP A 1066 -0.30 -29.24 -8.70
N ASP A 1067 0.33 -29.21 -7.53
CA ASP A 1067 1.63 -29.86 -7.39
C ASP A 1067 1.35 -31.37 -7.40
N ASN A 1068 2.21 -32.16 -8.07
CA ASN A 1068 2.12 -33.61 -8.34
C ASN A 1068 2.01 -34.52 -7.09
N VAL A 1069 1.36 -34.08 -6.02
CA VAL A 1069 0.98 -34.88 -4.88
C VAL A 1069 -0.04 -35.89 -5.39
N SER A 1070 0.25 -37.16 -5.16
CA SER A 1070 -0.63 -38.29 -5.38
C SER A 1070 -2.03 -38.01 -4.85
N ALA A 1071 -3.02 -38.73 -5.38
CA ALA A 1071 -4.44 -38.69 -4.96
C ALA A 1071 -4.68 -39.19 -3.51
N GLU A 1072 -3.82 -38.79 -2.56
CA GLU A 1072 -3.92 -39.09 -1.14
C GLU A 1072 -4.80 -38.04 -0.46
N SER A 1073 -5.69 -38.52 0.40
CA SER A 1073 -6.57 -37.67 1.18
C SER A 1073 -5.80 -36.96 2.29
N PHE A 1074 -5.98 -35.65 2.47
CA PHE A 1074 -5.28 -34.88 3.51
C PHE A 1074 -6.25 -34.16 4.47
N CYS A 1075 -5.77 -33.92 5.69
CA CYS A 1075 -6.47 -33.11 6.69
C CYS A 1075 -5.90 -31.68 6.70
N LEU A 1076 -6.77 -30.68 6.67
CA LEU A 1076 -6.38 -29.26 6.75
C LEU A 1076 -6.51 -28.75 8.18
N THR A 1077 -5.41 -28.29 8.77
CA THR A 1077 -5.38 -27.76 10.14
C THR A 1077 -5.03 -26.27 10.18
N LEU A 1078 -5.98 -25.45 10.65
CA LEU A 1078 -5.85 -23.99 10.84
C LEU A 1078 -6.31 -23.55 12.24
N GLU A 1079 -6.52 -24.48 13.18
CA GLU A 1079 -7.06 -24.19 14.53
C GLU A 1079 -6.24 -23.17 15.32
N ASN A 1080 -4.92 -23.11 15.06
CA ASN A 1080 -4.01 -22.17 15.73
C ASN A 1080 -4.29 -20.69 15.39
N LEU A 1081 -4.99 -20.39 14.29
CA LEU A 1081 -5.37 -19.03 13.91
C LEU A 1081 -6.63 -18.59 14.66
N THR A 1082 -6.50 -18.38 15.97
CA THR A 1082 -7.63 -18.12 16.88
C THR A 1082 -8.41 -16.83 16.58
N GLN A 1083 -7.81 -15.86 15.91
CA GLN A 1083 -8.45 -14.59 15.51
C GLN A 1083 -9.12 -14.64 14.14
N LEU A 1084 -9.05 -15.77 13.42
CA LEU A 1084 -9.54 -15.88 12.05
C LEU A 1084 -11.08 -15.86 12.01
N GLN A 1085 -11.64 -14.84 11.38
CA GLN A 1085 -13.10 -14.67 11.24
C GLN A 1085 -13.61 -14.95 9.83
N LYS A 1086 -12.75 -14.79 8.80
CA LYS A 1086 -13.13 -15.02 7.40
C LYS A 1086 -12.09 -15.85 6.68
N LEU A 1087 -12.53 -16.97 6.11
CA LEU A 1087 -11.68 -17.89 5.38
C LEU A 1087 -12.26 -18.16 3.99
N CYS A 1088 -11.40 -18.10 2.98
CA CYS A 1088 -11.70 -18.53 1.62
C CYS A 1088 -10.63 -19.52 1.17
N LEU A 1089 -11.05 -20.76 0.90
CA LEU A 1089 -10.19 -21.82 0.40
C LEU A 1089 -10.58 -22.17 -1.04
N SER A 1090 -9.60 -22.22 -1.93
CA SER A 1090 -9.79 -22.62 -3.32
C SER A 1090 -8.91 -23.82 -3.67
N PHE A 1091 -9.51 -24.89 -4.17
CA PHE A 1091 -8.83 -26.11 -4.57
C PHE A 1091 -8.90 -26.27 -6.09
N TRP A 1092 -7.80 -26.65 -6.71
CA TRP A 1092 -7.77 -27.07 -8.10
C TRP A 1092 -8.04 -28.58 -8.15
N LEU A 1093 -8.61 -29.06 -9.27
CA LEU A 1093 -9.57 -30.18 -9.41
C LEU A 1093 -9.12 -31.63 -9.02
N SER A 1094 -8.08 -31.82 -8.21
CA SER A 1094 -7.43 -33.11 -7.90
C SER A 1094 -7.42 -33.51 -6.40
N HIS A 1095 -7.80 -32.62 -5.48
CA HIS A 1095 -7.59 -32.79 -4.04
C HIS A 1095 -8.81 -33.38 -3.28
N ILE A 1096 -8.60 -34.46 -2.51
CA ILE A 1096 -9.61 -35.02 -1.58
C ILE A 1096 -9.26 -34.59 -0.15
N VAL A 1097 -10.11 -33.78 0.48
CA VAL A 1097 -9.94 -33.36 1.87
C VAL A 1097 -10.62 -34.39 2.79
N SER A 1098 -9.85 -35.12 3.61
CA SER A 1098 -10.36 -36.10 4.56
C SER A 1098 -10.80 -35.51 5.90
N GLY A 1099 -10.33 -34.30 6.24
CA GLY A 1099 -10.70 -33.61 7.47
C GLY A 1099 -10.43 -32.11 7.43
N LEU A 1100 -11.22 -31.34 8.18
CA LEU A 1100 -11.14 -29.88 8.23
C LEU A 1100 -11.15 -29.41 9.69
N GLN A 1101 -9.98 -28.99 10.19
CA GLN A 1101 -9.76 -28.47 11.53
C GLN A 1101 -9.65 -26.94 11.45
N LEU A 1102 -10.79 -26.26 11.65
CA LEU A 1102 -10.90 -24.81 11.53
C LEU A 1102 -11.12 -24.13 12.89
N PRO A 1103 -10.70 -22.86 13.06
CA PRO A 1103 -10.86 -22.14 14.31
C PRO A 1103 -12.34 -21.85 14.64
N SER A 1104 -12.68 -21.94 15.93
CA SER A 1104 -14.06 -21.80 16.44
C SER A 1104 -14.67 -20.40 16.27
N ASN A 1105 -13.83 -19.36 16.11
CA ASN A 1105 -14.24 -17.97 15.88
C ASN A 1105 -14.62 -17.66 14.41
N LEU A 1106 -14.56 -18.65 13.52
CA LEU A 1106 -14.82 -18.46 12.10
C LEU A 1106 -16.29 -18.13 11.82
N LYS A 1107 -16.55 -16.91 11.35
CA LYS A 1107 -17.90 -16.40 11.02
C LYS A 1107 -18.26 -16.56 9.55
N LYS A 1108 -17.25 -16.59 8.66
CA LYS A 1108 -17.44 -16.67 7.22
C LYS A 1108 -16.52 -17.71 6.62
N LEU A 1109 -17.11 -18.68 5.93
CA LEU A 1109 -16.39 -19.67 5.15
C LEU A 1109 -16.81 -19.61 3.67
N VAL A 1110 -15.81 -19.60 2.79
CA VAL A 1110 -15.98 -19.76 1.35
C VAL A 1110 -15.13 -20.94 0.90
N LEU A 1111 -15.74 -21.92 0.26
CA LEU A 1111 -15.06 -23.08 -0.29
C LEU A 1111 -15.28 -23.12 -1.80
N GLU A 1112 -14.20 -23.35 -2.54
CA GLU A 1112 -14.21 -23.45 -3.99
C GLU A 1112 -13.44 -24.69 -4.45
N GLY A 1113 -14.06 -25.54 -5.29
CA GLY A 1113 -13.39 -26.71 -5.88
C GLY A 1113 -13.20 -27.92 -4.95
N ILE A 1114 -13.88 -27.97 -3.79
CA ILE A 1114 -13.76 -29.06 -2.81
C ILE A 1114 -14.77 -30.19 -3.08
N HIS A 1115 -14.45 -31.41 -2.63
CA HIS A 1115 -15.42 -32.51 -2.50
C HIS A 1115 -16.13 -32.44 -1.13
N ILE A 1116 -17.41 -32.05 -1.10
CA ILE A 1116 -18.07 -31.66 0.16
C ILE A 1116 -18.43 -32.83 1.07
N GLY A 1117 -18.64 -34.02 0.50
CA GLY A 1117 -19.19 -35.17 1.24
C GLY A 1117 -18.37 -35.58 2.46
N SER A 1118 -17.04 -35.46 2.39
CA SER A 1118 -16.13 -35.80 3.47
C SER A 1118 -15.96 -34.70 4.53
N VAL A 1119 -16.37 -33.46 4.23
CA VAL A 1119 -16.09 -32.29 5.08
C VAL A 1119 -17.34 -31.59 5.65
N ILE A 1120 -18.53 -31.93 5.16
CA ILE A 1120 -19.78 -31.22 5.48
C ILE A 1120 -20.11 -31.24 6.98
N SER A 1121 -19.91 -32.37 7.66
CA SER A 1121 -20.15 -32.50 9.10
C SER A 1121 -19.21 -31.62 9.93
N PHE A 1122 -17.95 -31.50 9.53
CA PHE A 1122 -16.98 -30.59 10.15
C PHE A 1122 -17.40 -29.13 10.00
N ILE A 1123 -17.90 -28.74 8.82
CA ILE A 1123 -18.35 -27.37 8.56
C ILE A 1123 -19.59 -27.05 9.39
N ALA A 1124 -20.54 -28.00 9.47
CA ALA A 1124 -21.76 -27.85 10.25
C ALA A 1124 -21.48 -27.72 11.76
N GLY A 1125 -20.45 -28.42 12.27
CA GLY A 1125 -20.01 -28.35 13.66
C GLY A 1125 -19.35 -27.04 14.09
N LEU A 1126 -19.16 -26.05 13.18
CA LEU A 1126 -18.51 -24.79 13.53
C LEU A 1126 -19.43 -23.88 14.37
N PRO A 1127 -19.03 -23.51 15.60
CA PRO A 1127 -19.93 -22.91 16.59
C PRO A 1127 -20.29 -21.45 16.32
N SER A 1128 -19.58 -20.77 15.41
CA SER A 1128 -19.75 -19.34 15.12
C SER A 1128 -20.03 -19.04 13.64
N LEU A 1129 -20.26 -20.08 12.82
CA LEU A 1129 -20.39 -19.91 11.37
C LEU A 1129 -21.73 -19.26 11.00
N GLU A 1130 -21.68 -18.03 10.51
CA GLU A 1130 -22.86 -17.24 10.11
C GLU A 1130 -23.04 -17.18 8.59
N TYR A 1131 -21.96 -17.33 7.82
CA TYR A 1131 -21.97 -17.28 6.36
C TYR A 1131 -21.22 -18.47 5.76
N LEU A 1132 -21.88 -19.19 4.86
CA LEU A 1132 -21.29 -20.27 4.07
C LEU A 1132 -21.51 -20.00 2.58
N GLN A 1133 -20.42 -20.07 1.81
CA GLN A 1133 -20.50 -20.05 0.35
C GLN A 1133 -19.77 -21.23 -0.25
N LEU A 1134 -20.48 -21.97 -1.11
CA LEU A 1134 -19.97 -23.10 -1.87
C LEU A 1134 -19.88 -22.71 -3.35
N ARG A 1135 -18.72 -22.96 -3.97
CA ARG A 1135 -18.45 -22.66 -5.37
C ARG A 1135 -17.87 -23.89 -6.08
N VAL A 1136 -18.46 -24.31 -7.20
CA VAL A 1136 -17.87 -25.37 -8.05
C VAL A 1136 -17.49 -26.61 -7.22
N VAL A 1137 -18.42 -27.05 -6.37
CA VAL A 1137 -18.21 -28.13 -5.40
C VAL A 1137 -18.64 -29.47 -6.01
N ARG A 1138 -17.91 -30.54 -5.68
CA ARG A 1138 -18.23 -31.91 -6.12
C ARG A 1138 -18.95 -32.70 -5.03
N PHE A 1139 -19.87 -33.56 -5.45
CA PHE A 1139 -20.69 -34.42 -4.59
C PHE A 1139 -20.38 -35.90 -4.85
N PRO A 1140 -20.35 -36.76 -3.81
CA PRO A 1140 -19.90 -38.15 -3.92
C PRO A 1140 -20.78 -39.06 -4.78
N GLN A 1141 -22.08 -38.77 -4.93
CA GLN A 1141 -23.02 -39.61 -5.69
C GLN A 1141 -24.09 -38.78 -6.43
N LEU A 1142 -24.48 -39.22 -7.63
CA LEU A 1142 -25.71 -38.88 -8.37
C LEU A 1142 -26.14 -37.41 -8.51
N LYS A 1143 -25.22 -36.43 -8.37
CA LYS A 1143 -25.57 -34.99 -8.37
C LYS A 1143 -26.60 -34.63 -7.28
N GLU A 1144 -26.62 -35.35 -6.17
CA GLU A 1144 -27.53 -35.06 -5.04
C GLU A 1144 -26.75 -34.51 -3.84
N TRP A 1145 -27.32 -33.53 -3.15
CA TRP A 1145 -26.80 -33.03 -1.88
C TRP A 1145 -27.74 -33.39 -0.74
N CYS A 1146 -27.42 -34.45 0.01
CA CYS A 1146 -28.16 -34.90 1.18
C CYS A 1146 -27.46 -34.47 2.47
N LEU A 1147 -28.19 -33.80 3.36
CA LEU A 1147 -27.69 -33.40 4.68
C LEU A 1147 -28.06 -34.41 5.78
N GLY A 1148 -29.16 -35.17 5.63
CA GLY A 1148 -29.64 -36.07 6.71
C GLY A 1148 -29.81 -35.30 8.02
N ASP A 1149 -29.23 -35.81 9.11
CA ASP A 1149 -29.31 -35.20 10.46
C ASP A 1149 -28.32 -34.03 10.69
N ILE A 1150 -27.64 -33.53 9.64
CA ILE A 1150 -26.63 -32.48 9.77
C ILE A 1150 -27.29 -31.11 9.93
N THR A 1151 -27.02 -30.46 11.08
CA THR A 1151 -27.58 -29.15 11.43
C THR A 1151 -26.53 -28.04 11.43
N PHE A 1152 -26.83 -26.89 10.81
CA PHE A 1152 -26.02 -25.67 10.86
C PHE A 1152 -26.58 -24.65 11.86
N HIS A 1153 -26.17 -24.75 13.12
CA HIS A 1153 -26.81 -24.04 14.24
C HIS A 1153 -26.86 -22.51 14.17
N LYS A 1154 -25.87 -21.83 13.55
CA LYS A 1154 -25.79 -20.35 13.51
C LYS A 1154 -25.77 -19.75 12.11
N LEU A 1155 -26.02 -20.56 11.09
CA LEU A 1155 -25.88 -20.12 9.71
C LEU A 1155 -27.02 -19.18 9.31
N LYS A 1156 -26.69 -17.92 9.00
CA LYS A 1156 -27.64 -16.88 8.58
C LYS A 1156 -27.70 -16.71 7.07
N LEU A 1157 -26.61 -16.98 6.36
CA LEU A 1157 -26.57 -16.83 4.91
C LEU A 1157 -25.89 -18.03 4.25
N LEU A 1158 -26.65 -18.71 3.38
CA LEU A 1158 -26.17 -19.79 2.53
C LEU A 1158 -26.11 -19.33 1.07
N LYS A 1159 -24.94 -19.46 0.45
CA LYS A 1159 -24.73 -19.08 -0.95
C LYS A 1159 -24.16 -20.21 -1.78
N LEU A 1160 -24.96 -20.70 -2.71
CA LEU A 1160 -24.63 -21.76 -3.66
C LEU A 1160 -24.29 -21.13 -5.01
N VAL A 1161 -23.11 -21.41 -5.55
CA VAL A 1161 -22.64 -20.82 -6.80
C VAL A 1161 -22.06 -21.89 -7.72
N HIS A 1162 -22.59 -22.02 -8.94
CA HIS A 1162 -22.09 -22.99 -9.92
C HIS A 1162 -21.98 -24.41 -9.34
N LEU A 1163 -23.07 -24.90 -8.74
CA LEU A 1163 -23.13 -26.26 -8.23
C LEU A 1163 -23.77 -27.18 -9.25
N ASP A 1164 -23.13 -28.32 -9.50
CA ASP A 1164 -23.62 -29.38 -10.38
C ASP A 1164 -24.51 -30.37 -9.61
N ILE A 1165 -25.55 -29.85 -8.97
CA ILE A 1165 -26.55 -30.63 -8.23
C ILE A 1165 -27.89 -30.59 -8.94
N SER A 1166 -28.57 -31.73 -9.02
CA SER A 1166 -29.94 -31.86 -9.52
C SER A 1166 -30.97 -31.93 -8.40
N ARG A 1167 -30.62 -32.57 -7.27
CA ARG A 1167 -31.50 -32.73 -6.11
C ARG A 1167 -30.83 -32.21 -4.84
N TRP A 1168 -31.60 -31.52 -4.00
CA TRP A 1168 -31.16 -31.05 -2.70
C TRP A 1168 -32.09 -31.61 -1.64
N ASP A 1169 -31.55 -32.40 -0.73
CA ASP A 1169 -32.26 -33.05 0.37
C ASP A 1169 -31.80 -32.43 1.69
N ALA A 1170 -32.62 -31.51 2.20
CA ALA A 1170 -32.43 -30.73 3.40
C ALA A 1170 -33.79 -30.36 4.01
N SER A 1171 -33.82 -30.17 5.32
CA SER A 1171 -35.00 -29.77 6.09
C SER A 1171 -34.81 -28.42 6.77
N GLU A 1172 -35.88 -27.89 7.34
CA GLU A 1172 -35.88 -26.75 8.26
C GLU A 1172 -34.90 -26.96 9.44
N GLU A 1173 -34.80 -28.20 9.93
CA GLU A 1173 -33.87 -28.57 11.00
C GLU A 1173 -32.41 -28.44 10.57
N SER A 1174 -32.12 -28.58 9.27
CA SER A 1174 -30.75 -28.41 8.75
C SER A 1174 -30.27 -26.97 8.88
N PHE A 1175 -31.17 -25.97 8.85
CA PHE A 1175 -30.83 -24.54 8.78
C PHE A 1175 -31.73 -23.64 9.65
N PRO A 1176 -31.75 -23.83 10.98
CA PRO A 1176 -32.75 -23.23 11.87
C PRO A 1176 -32.72 -21.70 11.98
N LEU A 1177 -31.59 -21.06 11.66
CA LEU A 1177 -31.40 -19.59 11.76
C LEU A 1177 -31.12 -18.92 10.40
N LEU A 1178 -31.44 -19.59 9.28
CA LEU A 1178 -31.17 -19.06 7.96
C LEU A 1178 -32.03 -17.83 7.66
N GLU A 1179 -31.39 -16.72 7.33
CA GLU A 1179 -32.06 -15.46 6.98
C GLU A 1179 -32.06 -15.21 5.46
N THR A 1180 -31.04 -15.68 4.75
CA THR A 1180 -30.89 -15.45 3.31
C THR A 1180 -30.33 -16.65 2.56
N LEU A 1181 -31.06 -17.11 1.54
CA LEU A 1181 -30.62 -18.13 0.59
C LEU A 1181 -30.26 -17.47 -0.76
N VAL A 1182 -29.07 -17.76 -1.29
CA VAL A 1182 -28.63 -17.28 -2.60
C VAL A 1182 -28.22 -18.45 -3.48
N ILE A 1183 -28.96 -18.70 -4.55
CA ILE A 1183 -28.64 -19.69 -5.56
C ILE A 1183 -28.21 -18.95 -6.82
N LYS A 1184 -26.95 -19.16 -7.22
CA LYS A 1184 -26.35 -18.47 -8.35
C LYS A 1184 -25.80 -19.44 -9.39
N LYS A 1185 -26.36 -19.40 -10.60
CA LYS A 1185 -25.91 -20.20 -11.75
C LYS A 1185 -25.84 -21.71 -11.45
N CYS A 1186 -26.86 -22.24 -10.78
CA CYS A 1186 -27.03 -23.68 -10.54
C CYS A 1186 -28.09 -24.21 -11.52
N GLY A 1187 -27.66 -24.49 -12.76
CA GLY A 1187 -28.58 -24.80 -13.87
C GLY A 1187 -29.26 -26.17 -13.77
N ASP A 1188 -28.69 -27.11 -13.02
CA ASP A 1188 -29.22 -28.47 -12.92
C ASP A 1188 -30.25 -28.64 -11.78
N LEU A 1189 -30.22 -27.74 -10.79
CA LEU A 1189 -31.01 -27.85 -9.57
C LEU A 1189 -32.51 -27.70 -9.88
N VAL A 1190 -33.29 -28.71 -9.50
CA VAL A 1190 -34.70 -28.80 -9.86
C VAL A 1190 -35.60 -28.00 -8.93
N GLU A 1191 -35.40 -28.07 -7.62
CA GLU A 1191 -36.26 -27.42 -6.62
C GLU A 1191 -35.50 -27.09 -5.33
N ILE A 1192 -36.04 -26.13 -4.57
CA ILE A 1192 -35.70 -25.88 -3.17
C ILE A 1192 -36.65 -26.72 -2.30
N PRO A 1193 -36.17 -27.39 -1.23
CA PRO A 1193 -37.05 -28.13 -0.33
C PRO A 1193 -38.17 -27.25 0.24
N LEU A 1194 -39.42 -27.74 0.16
CA LEU A 1194 -40.61 -26.99 0.61
C LEU A 1194 -40.58 -26.67 2.10
N SER A 1195 -39.96 -27.53 2.92
CA SER A 1195 -39.72 -27.32 4.35
C SER A 1195 -38.98 -26.02 4.68
N PHE A 1196 -38.34 -25.35 3.71
CA PHE A 1196 -37.77 -24.02 3.92
C PHE A 1196 -38.85 -22.96 4.22
N ALA A 1197 -40.13 -23.24 3.90
CA ALA A 1197 -41.27 -22.43 4.33
C ALA A 1197 -41.37 -22.36 5.86
N ASP A 1198 -41.02 -23.45 6.55
CA ASP A 1198 -41.10 -23.56 8.01
C ASP A 1198 -39.93 -22.90 8.76
N ILE A 1199 -38.95 -22.31 8.05
CA ILE A 1199 -37.81 -21.63 8.68
C ILE A 1199 -38.24 -20.21 9.11
N PRO A 1200 -38.40 -19.92 10.42
CA PRO A 1200 -38.99 -18.68 10.89
C PRO A 1200 -38.10 -17.45 10.67
N SER A 1201 -36.80 -17.65 10.48
CA SER A 1201 -35.84 -16.56 10.26
C SER A 1201 -35.68 -16.17 8.79
N LEU A 1202 -36.23 -16.95 7.85
CA LEU A 1202 -35.98 -16.78 6.42
C LEU A 1202 -36.67 -15.51 5.89
N LYS A 1203 -35.87 -14.56 5.40
CA LYS A 1203 -36.34 -13.26 4.92
C LYS A 1203 -36.19 -13.08 3.42
N GLN A 1204 -35.29 -13.84 2.79
CA GLN A 1204 -34.88 -13.55 1.43
C GLN A 1204 -34.36 -14.78 0.68
N ILE A 1205 -34.88 -14.98 -0.53
CA ILE A 1205 -34.40 -15.98 -1.49
C ILE A 1205 -33.93 -15.23 -2.75
N LYS A 1206 -32.72 -15.51 -3.24
CA LYS A 1206 -32.17 -14.91 -4.46
C LYS A 1206 -31.79 -15.96 -5.48
N LEU A 1207 -32.44 -15.92 -6.63
CA LEU A 1207 -32.10 -16.69 -7.82
C LEU A 1207 -31.36 -15.78 -8.81
N ILE A 1208 -30.10 -16.08 -9.11
CA ILE A 1208 -29.23 -15.22 -9.93
C ILE A 1208 -28.53 -16.03 -11.03
N GLY A 1209 -28.64 -15.63 -12.30
CA GLY A 1209 -28.05 -16.34 -13.43
C GLY A 1209 -29.01 -17.27 -14.16
N SER A 1210 -28.58 -18.52 -14.41
CA SER A 1210 -29.37 -19.54 -15.09
C SER A 1210 -29.82 -20.61 -14.09
N TRP A 1211 -31.10 -21.00 -14.19
CA TRP A 1211 -31.80 -22.00 -13.39
C TRP A 1211 -32.94 -22.62 -14.20
N LYS A 1212 -33.45 -23.78 -13.78
CA LYS A 1212 -34.66 -24.41 -14.35
C LYS A 1212 -35.92 -23.69 -13.88
N GLU A 1213 -36.93 -23.60 -14.73
CA GLU A 1213 -38.25 -23.04 -14.35
C GLU A 1213 -38.82 -23.71 -13.10
N SER A 1214 -38.67 -25.03 -12.96
CA SER A 1214 -39.08 -25.76 -11.75
C SER A 1214 -38.47 -25.23 -10.45
N LEU A 1215 -37.23 -24.70 -10.50
CA LEU A 1215 -36.57 -24.12 -9.32
C LEU A 1215 -37.22 -22.79 -8.93
N GLU A 1216 -37.60 -22.02 -9.95
CA GLU A 1216 -38.32 -20.77 -9.75
C GLU A 1216 -39.70 -21.03 -9.17
N ASP A 1217 -40.42 -22.01 -9.72
CA ASP A 1217 -41.74 -22.42 -9.22
C ASP A 1217 -41.64 -22.88 -7.75
N SER A 1218 -40.61 -23.65 -7.40
CA SER A 1218 -40.40 -24.05 -6.00
C SER A 1218 -40.16 -22.86 -5.05
N ALA A 1219 -39.41 -21.85 -5.48
CA ALA A 1219 -39.16 -20.65 -4.67
C ALA A 1219 -40.42 -19.78 -4.52
N VAL A 1220 -41.29 -19.76 -5.53
CA VAL A 1220 -42.61 -19.10 -5.46
C VAL A 1220 -43.53 -19.86 -4.51
N ARG A 1221 -43.61 -21.19 -4.60
CA ARG A 1221 -44.42 -22.01 -3.69
C ARG A 1221 -44.04 -21.82 -2.22
N ILE A 1222 -42.74 -21.78 -1.90
CA ILE A 1222 -42.27 -21.51 -0.53
C ILE A 1222 -42.77 -20.14 -0.03
N LYS A 1223 -42.77 -19.14 -0.91
CA LYS A 1223 -43.27 -17.80 -0.58
C LYS A 1223 -44.77 -17.82 -0.31
N GLU A 1224 -45.54 -18.45 -1.19
CA GLU A 1224 -47.00 -18.61 -1.06
C GLU A 1224 -47.38 -19.36 0.22
N GLU A 1225 -46.67 -20.44 0.55
CA GLU A 1225 -46.91 -21.24 1.75
C GLU A 1225 -46.65 -20.43 3.04
N ILE A 1226 -45.61 -19.59 3.06
CA ILE A 1226 -45.36 -18.68 4.18
C ILE A 1226 -46.46 -17.62 4.31
N GLU A 1227 -46.92 -17.07 3.19
CA GLU A 1227 -48.05 -16.12 3.18
C GLU A 1227 -49.33 -16.77 3.71
N GLU A 1228 -49.58 -18.04 3.38
CA GLU A 1228 -50.71 -18.81 3.91
C GLU A 1228 -50.58 -19.11 5.42
N ILE A 1229 -49.38 -19.45 5.90
CA ILE A 1229 -49.11 -19.78 7.31
C ILE A 1229 -49.17 -18.53 8.20
N GLU A 1230 -48.54 -17.43 7.78
CA GLU A 1230 -48.33 -16.24 8.62
C GLU A 1230 -49.30 -15.09 8.31
N GLY A 1231 -50.03 -15.15 7.20
CA GLY A 1231 -50.98 -14.13 6.77
C GLY A 1231 -50.32 -12.84 6.25
N CYS A 1232 -49.00 -12.81 6.05
CA CYS A 1232 -48.27 -11.67 5.49
C CYS A 1232 -47.07 -12.09 4.64
N ASP A 1233 -46.79 -11.34 3.57
CA ASP A 1233 -45.60 -11.52 2.74
C ASP A 1233 -44.35 -10.98 3.45
N ARG A 1234 -43.63 -11.88 4.12
CA ARG A 1234 -42.35 -11.56 4.78
C ARG A 1234 -41.11 -11.90 3.94
N ILE A 1235 -41.25 -12.60 2.81
CA ILE A 1235 -40.10 -13.09 2.03
C ILE A 1235 -39.88 -12.27 0.78
N HIS A 1236 -38.72 -11.60 0.74
CA HIS A 1236 -38.28 -10.91 -0.45
C HIS A 1236 -37.63 -11.86 -1.46
N LEU A 1237 -38.37 -12.29 -2.48
CA LEU A 1237 -37.88 -13.12 -3.58
C LEU A 1237 -37.23 -12.26 -4.68
N VAL A 1238 -35.93 -12.45 -4.93
CA VAL A 1238 -35.18 -11.75 -6.00
C VAL A 1238 -34.86 -12.70 -7.13
N LYS A 1239 -35.23 -12.30 -8.35
CA LYS A 1239 -34.98 -13.06 -9.58
C LYS A 1239 -34.16 -12.21 -10.55
N GLU A 1240 -32.93 -12.63 -10.84
CA GLU A 1240 -32.02 -11.98 -11.80
C GLU A 1240 -31.58 -13.00 -12.87
N LYS A 1241 -32.40 -13.19 -13.93
CA LYS A 1241 -32.14 -14.20 -14.97
C LYS A 1241 -31.08 -13.68 -15.95
N ILE A 1242 -30.04 -14.46 -16.21
CA ILE A 1242 -28.96 -14.12 -17.16
C ILE A 1242 -28.97 -15.17 -18.27
N ASP A 1243 -29.49 -14.81 -19.45
CA ASP A 1243 -29.57 -15.70 -20.62
C ASP A 1243 -28.17 -15.94 -21.23
N TRP A 1244 -27.81 -17.21 -21.41
CA TRP A 1244 -26.58 -17.63 -22.07
C TRP A 1244 -26.78 -17.78 -23.58
N TRP A 1245 -26.64 -16.67 -24.30
CA TRP A 1245 -26.10 -16.63 -25.67
C TRP A 1245 -25.44 -15.25 -25.87
N ARG A 1246 -24.23 -15.08 -25.32
CA ARG A 1246 -23.14 -14.20 -25.82
C ARG A 1246 -21.97 -14.16 -24.85
#